data_AF-K3X039-F1
#
_entry.id   AF-K3X039-F1
#
_cell.length_a   1.000
_cell.length_b   1.000
_cell.length_c   1.000
_cell.angle_alpha   90.00
_cell.angle_beta   90.00
_cell.angle_gamma   90.00
#
_symmetry.space_group_name_H-M   'P 1'
#
loop_
_entity.id
_entity.type
_entity.pdbx_description
1 polymer ?
#
loop_
_entity_poly.entity_id
_entity_poly.type
_entity_poly.pdbx_seq_one_letter_code
_entity_poly.pdbx_strand_id
1 'polypeptide(L)'
;KDQQDQLVGIAHDPITTSIPTQTTSRKPTIRESVSLDSCIGKVVEIKELDLNEQTTSTDASAGAVYNGSKRSFDEMSSGSNDAVSIVGEMALQYSQPSRHFLCLTNAGIQVFKKIRPIDQLHRILLLSRGSELKASLAPFIRCFGEIQVCCMLIALACGVQSDPLTSETTAASLVGRRTGIKSDDYIYTAAMQGIFECGQGNAAGVDTAGQMESTSMSTRIVLTTEFGFSYQHDGLVMFVTRLLRPLWCLKSIGKRVVTRASGSSSKSSAQAGATVTYETVHSIEKLDEMREILFQLRQLMESAGPYAVSISSGSVLENNAGVDGLGEGDAFSRVSELASRYQKNRTEEQLQREMRFKAEQRSLYYVYQLVLRSIEGISLLRIALDYKVSLEEPLARLSFSDFVSTAEGTTAAKVMIKSLMRGRNENNQYLIKQLREQCPSFFSVADLWHYQGYKSLAMAKLSAPSARKAYLKESLSQFLNSCHMWDTEDCIEVLQGICDDYALLNFYEGAVKLSLACAKNFHDAAVSDLSGVKLTWKRNCFGCILLTLQRVLNSDKAQKSGQSPQSIDDMVSLDEETRNKYVDEILHFALASEDGEFHELLYTWLFENGHSQLLTSIRSPFIEDFLKEKDQDLLIKLYMDQQKYLVAAKVWWSRAHEDNSDEDNGVALESNPDIVKRQYYVSKALGCLKSLEEVGEAADAAREVRDVLDVLQLQVRVLKALEQSTIEFEASANSDEDELRERKDDIKMLTFKIFDASTLYNQFAAKYDMWSECLHIIHSCNSEEADVVASLWQKIIFSIVPPSSSNPEFNAWRADQCETAGLSAQFSGMTSFESGLWIGQLQGKVLRLGKTLYYSGDDSHGGSTASALGGFVFPVGFLAKQLEQVSSWYLRLTQRPSYAAGITSSSASSIDATTFNWVLKMFLDVGVPHRVLLSYYEQIYHEQGSLTWTLHLLQSMFATIILWKKHAISPRAGKDQLADFAACCPHLVNLCDDFTTDLKAIPLDEHIDASTLLEQYRRLKSDLLNFRNLM
;
A
#
# COMPACT_ATOMS: atom_id res chain seq x y z
N LYS A 1 9.83 8.66 85.61
CA LYS A 1 9.32 9.57 84.55
C LYS A 1 10.32 10.70 84.29
N ASP A 2 10.91 11.32 85.32
CA ASP A 2 11.76 12.53 85.13
C ASP A 2 13.26 12.30 84.85
N GLN A 3 13.75 11.05 84.79
CA GLN A 3 15.13 10.75 84.30
C GLN A 3 15.19 10.53 82.78
N GLN A 4 14.04 10.40 82.10
CA GLN A 4 13.96 10.11 80.67
C GLN A 4 14.11 11.38 79.79
N ASP A 5 13.98 12.57 80.38
CA ASP A 5 14.06 13.86 79.68
C ASP A 5 15.49 14.43 79.58
N GLN A 6 16.52 13.71 80.06
CA GLN A 6 17.94 14.12 79.91
C GLN A 6 18.48 13.95 78.47
N LEU A 7 17.69 13.36 77.58
CA LEU A 7 18.07 13.03 76.21
C LEU A 7 17.17 13.80 75.23
N VAL A 8 17.11 15.12 75.38
CA VAL A 8 16.33 15.97 74.50
C VAL A 8 17.24 17.05 73.97
N GLY A 9 17.40 17.10 72.65
CA GLY A 9 17.82 18.28 71.91
C GLY A 9 16.67 18.64 70.98
N ILE A 10 16.02 19.77 71.24
CA ILE A 10 15.01 20.46 70.42
C ILE A 10 13.90 19.55 69.84
N ALA A 11 12.74 19.55 70.51
CA ALA A 11 11.50 19.02 69.95
C ALA A 11 10.72 20.13 69.23
N HIS A 12 10.54 19.92 67.93
CA HIS A 12 9.54 20.50 67.01
C HIS A 12 9.60 22.01 66.70
N ASP A 13 10.07 22.32 65.48
CA ASP A 13 9.97 23.64 64.84
C ASP A 13 8.72 23.68 63.92
N PRO A 14 7.84 24.71 63.96
CA PRO A 14 6.51 24.68 63.35
C PRO A 14 6.42 25.20 61.90
N ILE A 15 7.49 25.15 61.08
CA ILE A 15 7.50 25.83 59.77
C ILE A 15 7.43 24.89 58.55
N THR A 16 7.37 23.56 58.70
CA THR A 16 7.25 22.65 57.54
C THR A 16 6.04 21.73 57.59
N THR A 17 4.85 22.31 57.66
CA THR A 17 3.63 21.71 57.08
C THR A 17 2.94 22.77 56.24
N SER A 18 3.46 23.03 55.04
CA SER A 18 2.67 23.67 53.98
C SER A 18 1.74 22.65 53.32
N ILE A 19 1.08 21.81 54.12
CA ILE A 19 -0.11 21.08 53.73
C ILE A 19 -1.20 21.65 54.64
N PRO A 20 -2.27 22.26 54.09
CA PRO A 20 -3.37 22.75 54.89
C PRO A 20 -4.21 21.56 55.38
N THR A 21 -3.69 20.79 56.33
CA THR A 21 -4.49 19.81 57.07
C THR A 21 -5.26 20.56 58.15
N GLN A 22 -6.46 20.99 57.80
CA GLN A 22 -7.46 21.48 58.74
C GLN A 22 -8.04 20.32 59.57
N THR A 23 -7.26 19.67 60.44
CA THR A 23 -7.86 18.83 61.50
C THR A 23 -6.97 18.80 62.76
N THR A 24 -7.60 19.15 63.88
CA THR A 24 -7.12 19.17 65.27
C THR A 24 -6.24 20.36 65.72
N SER A 25 -6.91 21.25 66.43
CA SER A 25 -6.40 22.32 67.27
C SER A 25 -5.55 21.82 68.45
N ARG A 26 -4.30 21.38 68.20
CA ARG A 26 -3.26 21.37 69.24
C ARG A 26 -2.25 22.46 68.93
N LYS A 27 -2.23 23.52 69.76
CA LYS A 27 -1.15 24.52 69.77
C LYS A 27 0.19 23.76 69.88
N PRO A 28 1.19 24.04 69.02
CA PRO A 28 2.49 23.38 69.13
C PRO A 28 3.11 23.67 70.49
N THR A 29 3.51 22.62 71.21
CA THR A 29 4.18 22.77 72.50
C THR A 29 5.67 22.99 72.26
N ILE A 30 6.13 24.21 72.51
CA ILE A 30 7.57 24.52 72.51
C ILE A 30 8.19 23.82 73.72
N ARG A 31 9.21 22.99 73.50
CA ARG A 31 10.01 22.37 74.55
C ARG A 31 11.47 22.80 74.38
N GLU A 32 12.02 23.43 75.40
CA GLU A 32 13.43 23.76 75.47
C GLU A 32 14.17 22.70 76.27
N SER A 33 15.27 22.21 75.71
CA SER A 33 16.21 21.34 76.41
C SER A 33 17.38 22.15 76.92
N VAL A 34 17.49 22.27 78.25
CA VAL A 34 18.61 22.98 78.89
C VAL A 34 19.54 21.94 79.51
N SER A 35 20.79 21.92 79.06
CA SER A 35 21.85 21.13 79.68
C SER A 35 22.91 22.08 80.26
N LEU A 36 23.51 21.67 81.38
CA LEU A 36 24.58 22.42 82.03
C LEU A 36 25.91 21.75 81.69
N ASP A 37 26.69 22.40 80.83
CA ASP A 37 28.09 22.02 80.58
C ASP A 37 29.03 23.01 81.27
N SER A 38 30.05 22.47 81.96
CA SER A 38 31.04 23.29 82.65
C SER A 38 32.07 23.83 81.66
N CYS A 39 32.08 25.14 81.44
CA CYS A 39 33.18 25.81 80.75
C CYS A 39 34.37 25.99 81.70
N ILE A 40 35.59 25.69 81.23
CA ILE A 40 36.80 26.05 81.96
C ILE A 40 37.02 27.56 81.85
N GLY A 41 36.88 28.31 82.95
CA GLY A 41 37.10 29.75 82.97
C GLY A 41 35.84 30.61 82.75
N LYS A 42 36.02 31.95 82.77
CA LYS A 42 34.95 32.92 82.54
C LYS A 42 34.74 33.11 81.03
N VAL A 43 33.49 32.93 80.58
CA VAL A 43 33.07 33.16 79.19
C VAL A 43 33.16 34.64 78.85
N VAL A 44 33.83 34.96 77.75
CA VAL A 44 34.02 36.30 77.19
C VAL A 44 33.09 36.50 75.98
N GLU A 45 33.07 35.54 75.06
CA GLU A 45 32.29 35.62 73.81
C GLU A 45 31.89 34.23 73.32
N ILE A 46 30.75 34.13 72.63
CA ILE A 46 30.30 32.90 71.97
C ILE A 46 29.95 33.23 70.52
N LYS A 47 30.52 32.48 69.56
CA LYS A 47 30.25 32.65 68.12
C LYS A 47 30.06 31.30 67.43
N GLU A 48 29.16 31.24 66.46
CA GLU A 48 29.01 30.06 65.59
C GLU A 48 30.11 30.00 64.53
N LEU A 49 30.71 28.82 64.34
CA LEU A 49 31.66 28.53 63.29
C LEU A 49 30.90 28.10 62.03
N ASP A 50 30.80 29.01 61.06
CA ASP A 50 30.28 28.69 59.73
C ASP A 50 31.43 28.17 58.85
N LEU A 51 31.39 26.87 58.53
CA LEU A 51 32.42 26.21 57.72
C LEU A 51 32.31 26.55 56.22
N ASN A 52 31.25 27.25 55.79
CA ASN A 52 31.01 27.55 54.37
C ASN A 52 31.70 28.83 53.84
N GLU A 53 32.36 29.64 54.67
CA GLU A 53 33.00 30.89 54.23
C GLU A 53 34.37 30.72 53.55
N GLN A 54 34.96 29.52 53.48
CA GLN A 54 36.33 29.35 52.98
C GLN A 54 36.49 29.37 51.44
N THR A 55 35.45 29.62 50.64
CA THR A 55 35.58 29.64 49.15
C THR A 55 35.16 30.94 48.44
N THR A 56 35.04 32.08 49.13
CA THR A 56 34.83 33.37 48.43
C THR A 56 35.64 34.50 49.04
N SER A 57 36.94 34.53 48.74
CA SER A 57 37.69 35.79 48.74
C SER A 57 37.44 36.51 47.41
N THR A 58 36.45 37.43 47.40
CA THR A 58 36.38 38.71 46.63
C THR A 58 34.91 39.14 46.56
N ASP A 59 34.44 39.83 47.59
CA ASP A 59 33.74 41.12 47.48
C ASP A 59 33.20 41.50 48.87
N ALA A 60 33.81 42.54 49.43
CA ALA A 60 33.43 43.12 50.70
C ALA A 60 32.23 44.06 50.50
N SER A 61 31.00 43.57 50.70
CA SER A 61 29.82 44.41 50.94
C SER A 61 28.55 43.64 51.31
N ALA A 62 28.57 42.84 52.39
CA ALA A 62 27.35 42.47 53.12
C ALA A 62 27.71 41.93 54.52
N GLY A 63 28.08 42.81 55.44
CA GLY A 63 28.24 42.44 56.84
C GLY A 63 26.87 42.22 57.49
N ALA A 64 26.49 40.96 57.75
CA ALA A 64 25.42 40.64 58.68
C ALA A 64 26.05 40.28 60.03
N VAL A 65 26.21 41.29 60.87
CA VAL A 65 26.65 41.17 62.26
C VAL A 65 25.58 40.41 63.05
N TYR A 66 25.86 39.16 63.43
CA TYR A 66 25.12 38.46 64.48
C TYR A 66 25.52 39.03 65.85
N ASN A 67 24.87 40.12 66.27
CA ASN A 67 24.85 40.51 67.68
C ASN A 67 23.49 40.14 68.27
N GLY A 68 23.53 39.36 69.35
CA GLY A 68 22.37 39.14 70.21
C GLY A 68 21.91 40.46 70.82
N SER A 69 20.90 41.06 70.20
CA SER A 69 20.17 42.19 70.77
C SER A 69 18.67 41.92 70.62
N LYS A 70 17.93 42.15 71.70
CA LYS A 70 16.47 41.96 71.77
C LYS A 70 15.80 42.73 70.62
N ARG A 71 15.23 42.01 69.64
CA ARG A 71 14.40 42.64 68.60
C ARG A 71 13.10 43.15 69.22
N SER A 72 12.78 44.41 68.94
CA SER A 72 11.53 45.07 69.35
C SER A 72 10.38 44.63 68.44
N PHE A 73 9.17 44.58 68.98
CA PHE A 73 7.93 44.16 68.30
C PHE A 73 7.63 44.95 67.01
N ASP A 74 8.14 46.19 66.88
CA ASP A 74 7.87 47.05 65.72
C ASP A 74 8.60 46.64 64.43
N GLU A 75 9.71 45.89 64.49
CA GLU A 75 10.42 45.41 63.29
C GLU A 75 9.70 44.26 62.56
N MET A 76 8.67 43.66 63.17
CA MET A 76 7.92 42.55 62.57
C MET A 76 6.83 43.01 61.58
N SER A 77 6.57 44.32 61.46
CA SER A 77 5.38 44.84 60.76
C SER A 77 5.63 45.42 59.36
N SER A 78 6.88 45.57 58.91
CA SER A 78 7.22 46.02 57.55
C SER A 78 7.61 44.84 56.66
N GLY A 79 6.61 44.27 55.98
CA GLY A 79 6.79 43.22 54.98
C GLY A 79 7.67 43.67 53.81
N SER A 80 8.92 43.22 53.80
CA SER A 80 9.76 43.12 52.60
C SER A 80 9.91 41.65 52.24
N ASN A 81 9.61 41.31 50.98
CA ASN A 81 9.38 39.95 50.47
C ASN A 81 10.64 39.07 50.30
N ASP A 82 11.73 39.33 51.00
CA ASP A 82 12.89 38.42 51.09
C ASP A 82 12.95 37.79 52.48
N ALA A 83 11.83 37.19 52.91
CA ALA A 83 11.83 36.27 54.03
C ALA A 83 12.57 34.99 53.58
N VAL A 84 13.87 34.91 53.85
CA VAL A 84 14.60 33.63 53.86
C VAL A 84 13.77 32.69 54.73
N SER A 85 13.13 31.69 54.12
CA SER A 85 12.38 30.68 54.86
C SER A 85 13.31 30.08 55.90
N ILE A 86 13.03 30.30 57.18
CA ILE A 86 13.75 29.66 58.27
C ILE A 86 13.45 28.17 58.13
N VAL A 87 14.39 27.46 57.50
CA VAL A 87 14.29 26.03 57.34
C VAL A 87 14.62 25.40 58.68
N GLY A 88 13.70 24.61 59.22
CA GLY A 88 13.95 23.83 60.43
C GLY A 88 15.17 22.92 60.28
N GLU A 89 15.97 22.82 61.33
CA GLU A 89 17.20 22.03 61.40
C GLU A 89 17.00 20.55 61.04
N MET A 90 15.82 20.00 61.32
CA MET A 90 15.41 18.64 60.94
C MET A 90 15.41 18.39 59.42
N ALA A 91 15.22 19.43 58.61
CA ALA A 91 15.25 19.33 57.16
C ALA A 91 16.66 19.50 56.58
N LEU A 92 17.60 20.08 57.34
CA LEU A 92 18.98 20.36 56.92
C LEU A 92 20.01 19.35 57.46
N GLN A 93 19.61 18.52 58.43
CA GLN A 93 20.50 17.58 59.14
C GLN A 93 21.32 16.62 58.25
N TYR A 94 20.88 16.38 57.00
CA TYR A 94 21.54 15.48 56.05
C TYR A 94 22.38 16.20 54.98
N SER A 95 22.19 17.51 54.80
CA SER A 95 22.88 18.30 53.76
C SER A 95 23.86 19.33 54.32
N GLN A 96 23.76 19.64 55.62
CA GLN A 96 24.65 20.57 56.30
C GLN A 96 25.49 19.84 57.36
N PRO A 97 26.77 20.26 57.54
CA PRO A 97 27.61 19.73 58.61
C PRO A 97 27.04 20.13 59.99
N SER A 98 27.44 19.40 61.03
CA SER A 98 27.06 19.73 62.41
C SER A 98 27.53 21.14 62.78
N ARG A 99 26.64 21.93 63.39
CA ARG A 99 26.96 23.30 63.85
C ARG A 99 27.95 23.25 65.02
N HIS A 100 28.95 24.11 64.98
CA HIS A 100 29.95 24.26 66.04
C HIS A 100 29.88 25.67 66.62
N PHE A 101 29.95 25.80 67.93
CA PHE A 101 29.97 27.06 68.66
C PHE A 101 31.31 27.22 69.36
N LEU A 102 32.00 28.31 69.09
CA LEU A 102 33.25 28.68 69.72
C LEU A 102 32.94 29.56 70.94
N CYS A 103 33.28 29.05 72.13
CA CYS A 103 33.19 29.78 73.38
C CYS A 103 34.59 30.25 73.77
N LEU A 104 34.83 31.56 73.67
CA LEU A 104 36.06 32.18 74.14
C LEU A 104 35.96 32.37 75.64
N THR A 105 36.86 31.76 76.39
CA THR A 105 37.01 31.93 77.83
C THR A 105 38.38 32.53 78.16
N ASN A 106 38.55 33.05 79.38
CA ASN A 106 39.86 33.49 79.85
C ASN A 106 40.91 32.35 79.98
N ALA A 107 40.49 31.08 79.88
CA ALA A 107 41.39 29.92 79.89
C ALA A 107 41.71 29.38 78.48
N GLY A 108 40.93 29.76 77.45
CA GLY A 108 41.11 29.29 76.07
C GLY A 108 39.80 29.27 75.25
N ILE A 109 39.89 28.78 74.01
CA ILE A 109 38.72 28.58 73.13
C ILE A 109 38.21 27.15 73.34
N GLN A 110 36.93 27.02 73.69
CA GLN A 110 36.22 25.74 73.79
C GLN A 110 35.25 25.61 72.62
N VAL A 111 35.26 24.45 71.96
CA VAL A 111 34.37 24.17 70.81
C VAL A 111 33.22 23.30 71.28
N PHE A 112 32.01 23.84 71.24
CA PHE A 112 30.78 23.13 71.52
C PHE A 112 30.16 22.66 70.21
N LYS A 113 30.01 21.34 70.03
CA LYS A 113 29.33 20.77 68.87
C LYS A 113 27.87 20.56 69.18
N LYS A 114 26.98 21.07 68.31
CA LYS A 114 25.56 20.78 68.43
C LYS A 114 25.28 19.35 67.98
N ILE A 115 24.70 18.57 68.89
CA ILE A 115 24.31 17.20 68.62
C ILE A 115 23.06 17.18 67.74
N ARG A 116 23.12 16.51 66.58
CA ARG A 116 21.95 16.35 65.71
C ARG A 116 21.09 15.17 66.18
N PRO A 117 19.77 15.17 65.92
CA PRO A 117 18.89 14.04 66.22
C PRO A 117 19.32 12.72 65.58
N ILE A 118 19.89 12.75 64.36
CA ILE A 118 20.48 11.57 63.72
C ILE A 118 21.67 10.98 64.51
N ASP A 119 22.52 11.83 65.10
CA ASP A 119 23.67 11.40 65.89
C ASP A 119 23.22 10.76 67.23
N GLN A 120 22.11 11.26 67.81
CA GLN A 120 21.46 10.65 68.98
C GLN A 120 20.85 9.29 68.65
N LEU A 121 20.16 9.18 67.51
CA LEU A 121 19.59 7.92 67.05
C LEU A 121 20.67 6.87 66.80
N HIS A 122 21.77 7.25 66.13
CA HIS A 122 22.92 6.39 65.93
C HIS A 122 23.48 5.88 67.28
N ARG A 123 23.63 6.76 68.27
CA ARG A 123 24.03 6.36 69.63
C ARG A 123 23.04 5.36 70.26
N ILE A 124 21.73 5.57 70.12
CA ILE A 124 20.71 4.65 70.65
C ILE A 124 20.84 3.27 70.00
N LEU A 125 21.05 3.19 68.69
CA LEU A 125 21.25 1.92 67.97
C LEU A 125 22.52 1.17 68.40
N LEU A 126 23.60 1.89 68.71
CA LEU A 126 24.83 1.30 69.23
C LEU A 126 24.66 0.76 70.66
N LEU A 127 23.90 1.48 71.50
CA LEU A 127 23.63 1.08 72.89
C LEU A 127 22.60 -0.05 73.01
N SER A 128 21.72 -0.22 72.02
CA SER A 128 20.72 -1.30 71.98
C SER A 128 21.29 -2.66 71.53
N ARG A 129 22.62 -2.77 71.34
CA ARG A 129 23.34 -4.02 71.05
C ARG A 129 23.05 -5.09 72.13
N GLY A 130 22.10 -5.98 71.84
CA GLY A 130 21.72 -7.11 72.70
C GLY A 130 20.46 -6.91 73.55
N SER A 131 19.72 -5.82 73.40
CA SER A 131 18.41 -5.56 74.04
C SER A 131 17.27 -5.44 73.04
N GLU A 132 16.02 -5.47 73.48
CA GLU A 132 14.85 -5.29 72.60
C GLU A 132 14.87 -3.88 71.96
N LEU A 133 15.08 -3.84 70.64
CA LEU A 133 15.25 -2.62 69.84
C LEU A 133 14.02 -1.72 69.95
N LYS A 134 12.83 -2.30 69.84
CA LYS A 134 11.53 -1.62 70.00
C LYS A 134 11.39 -0.85 71.31
N ALA A 135 11.81 -1.44 72.43
CA ALA A 135 11.76 -0.81 73.74
C ALA A 135 12.74 0.38 73.85
N SER A 136 13.89 0.27 73.17
CA SER A 136 14.94 1.30 73.14
C SER A 136 14.55 2.49 72.24
N LEU A 137 13.82 2.24 71.16
CA LEU A 137 13.34 3.28 70.23
C LEU A 137 12.06 3.97 70.70
N ALA A 138 11.23 3.33 71.53
CA ALA A 138 9.93 3.88 71.96
C ALA A 138 9.98 5.30 72.59
N PRO A 139 10.97 5.67 73.44
CA PRO A 139 11.09 7.04 73.94
C PRO A 139 11.39 8.05 72.83
N PHE A 140 12.25 7.67 71.88
CA PHE A 140 12.66 8.52 70.76
C PHE A 140 11.50 8.73 69.76
N ILE A 141 10.73 7.68 69.48
CA ILE A 141 9.52 7.73 68.66
C ILE A 141 8.46 8.65 69.29
N ARG A 142 8.26 8.60 70.61
CA ARG A 142 7.31 9.50 71.30
C ARG A 142 7.70 10.98 71.22
N CYS A 143 8.99 11.29 71.07
CA CYS A 143 9.50 12.66 71.01
C CYS A 143 9.46 13.25 69.59
N PHE A 144 9.89 12.48 68.58
CA PHE A 144 10.04 12.97 67.21
C PHE A 144 8.91 12.51 66.25
N GLY A 145 8.13 11.50 66.65
CA GLY A 145 7.12 10.87 65.81
C GLY A 145 7.68 9.77 64.91
N GLU A 146 6.83 8.81 64.57
CA GLU A 146 7.16 7.61 63.80
C GLU A 146 7.77 7.95 62.43
N ILE A 147 7.20 8.93 61.73
CA ILE A 147 7.64 9.37 60.39
C ILE A 147 9.08 9.93 60.44
N GLN A 148 9.41 10.76 61.42
CA GLN A 148 10.75 11.35 61.55
C GLN A 148 11.79 10.30 61.94
N VAL A 149 11.43 9.36 62.81
CA VAL A 149 12.31 8.25 63.19
C VAL A 149 12.55 7.33 62.00
N CYS A 150 11.52 6.95 61.25
CA CYS A 150 11.68 6.20 59.99
C CYS A 150 12.61 6.92 59.01
N CYS A 151 12.43 8.23 58.79
CA CYS A 151 13.30 9.04 57.93
C CYS A 151 14.77 9.00 58.37
N MET A 152 15.05 9.12 59.67
CA MET A 152 16.41 9.06 60.21
C MET A 152 17.02 7.64 60.17
N LEU A 153 16.21 6.60 60.38
CA LEU A 153 16.65 5.21 60.24
C LEU A 153 17.02 4.90 58.77
N ILE A 154 16.23 5.38 57.81
CA ILE A 154 16.53 5.27 56.38
C ILE A 154 17.83 6.01 56.06
N ALA A 155 18.02 7.22 56.60
CA ALA A 155 19.27 7.98 56.42
C ALA A 155 20.51 7.23 56.93
N LEU A 156 20.42 6.60 58.12
CA LEU A 156 21.52 5.78 58.67
C LEU A 156 21.77 4.51 57.85
N ALA A 157 20.72 3.87 57.34
CA ALA A 157 20.83 2.71 56.46
C ALA A 157 21.42 3.06 55.08
N CYS A 158 21.25 4.31 54.62
CA CYS A 158 21.86 4.86 53.40
C CYS A 158 23.22 5.53 53.65
N GLY A 159 23.87 5.27 54.80
CA GLY A 159 25.24 5.70 55.06
C GLY A 159 25.45 7.20 55.22
N VAL A 160 24.41 7.98 55.53
CA VAL A 160 24.55 9.42 55.76
C VAL A 160 25.51 9.68 56.93
N GLN A 161 26.45 10.62 56.73
CA GLN A 161 27.49 10.92 57.72
C GLN A 161 26.88 11.31 59.08
N SER A 162 27.11 10.46 60.07
CA SER A 162 26.74 10.68 61.47
C SER A 162 27.95 10.49 62.37
N ASP A 163 28.06 11.35 63.39
CA ASP A 163 29.17 11.27 64.35
C ASP A 163 28.72 10.41 65.53
N PRO A 164 29.30 9.22 65.74
CA PRO A 164 29.03 8.46 66.95
C PRO A 164 29.56 9.28 68.13
N LEU A 165 28.66 9.78 68.98
CA LEU A 165 28.98 10.57 70.20
C LEU A 165 29.70 9.74 71.28
N THR A 166 30.60 8.83 70.89
CA THR A 166 31.43 8.04 71.77
C THR A 166 32.55 8.91 72.30
N SER A 167 32.33 9.50 73.47
CA SER A 167 33.43 10.01 74.29
C SER A 167 34.41 8.85 74.50
N GLU A 168 35.70 9.06 74.23
CA GLU A 168 36.80 8.07 74.17
C GLU A 168 37.00 7.23 75.46
N THR A 169 36.15 7.36 76.47
CA THR A 169 36.30 6.76 77.80
C THR A 169 35.11 5.91 78.30
N THR A 170 34.13 5.56 77.46
CA THR A 170 33.02 4.68 77.89
C THR A 170 32.93 3.34 77.14
N ALA A 171 32.52 2.32 77.88
CA ALA A 171 32.66 0.87 77.67
C ALA A 171 32.18 0.25 76.33
N ALA A 172 31.75 1.04 75.34
CA ALA A 172 31.38 0.55 74.01
C ALA A 172 32.59 -0.03 73.25
N SER A 173 33.80 0.48 73.48
CA SER A 173 35.05 -0.05 72.90
C SER A 173 35.43 -1.44 73.45
N LEU A 174 34.95 -1.80 74.65
CA LEU A 174 35.26 -3.09 75.29
C LEU A 174 34.30 -4.23 74.86
N VAL A 175 33.11 -3.90 74.32
CA VAL A 175 32.15 -4.91 73.84
C VAL A 175 32.35 -5.23 72.34
N GLY A 176 33.04 -4.36 71.59
CA GLY A 176 33.25 -4.45 70.13
C GLY A 176 34.15 -5.59 69.61
N ARG A 177 34.44 -6.64 70.38
CA ARG A 177 35.30 -7.76 69.93
C ARG A 177 34.69 -9.17 70.05
N ARG A 178 33.38 -9.31 70.28
CA ARG A 178 32.76 -10.64 70.44
C ARG A 178 32.03 -11.19 69.22
N THR A 179 31.77 -10.39 68.19
CA THR A 179 31.30 -10.85 66.88
C THR A 179 32.03 -10.06 65.80
N GLY A 180 32.63 -10.73 64.82
CA GLY A 180 33.49 -10.12 63.78
C GLY A 180 32.76 -9.25 62.75
N ILE A 181 31.69 -8.57 63.13
CA ILE A 181 30.87 -7.71 62.27
C ILE A 181 31.40 -6.28 62.38
N LYS A 182 31.70 -5.66 61.23
CA LYS A 182 32.13 -4.25 61.18
C LYS A 182 31.03 -3.37 61.80
N SER A 183 31.39 -2.28 62.47
CA SER A 183 30.45 -1.38 63.16
C SER A 183 29.29 -0.95 62.28
N ASP A 184 29.58 -0.73 61.00
CA ASP A 184 28.69 -0.14 60.01
C ASP A 184 27.64 -1.15 59.51
N ASP A 185 28.03 -2.42 59.34
CA ASP A 185 27.12 -3.52 58.98
C ASP A 185 26.07 -3.77 60.07
N TYR A 186 26.47 -3.63 61.34
CA TYR A 186 25.54 -3.73 62.46
C TYR A 186 24.52 -2.57 62.45
N ILE A 187 24.98 -1.34 62.22
CA ILE A 187 24.11 -0.16 62.21
C ILE A 187 23.10 -0.28 61.07
N TYR A 188 23.53 -0.72 59.88
CA TYR A 188 22.65 -1.03 58.77
C TYR A 188 21.57 -2.04 59.17
N THR A 189 21.97 -3.17 59.78
CA THR A 189 21.03 -4.24 60.19
C THR A 189 20.05 -3.75 61.26
N ALA A 190 20.53 -3.00 62.25
CA ALA A 190 19.70 -2.45 63.33
C ALA A 190 18.74 -1.36 62.81
N ALA A 191 19.19 -0.52 61.87
CA ALA A 191 18.35 0.48 61.22
C ALA A 191 17.25 -0.18 60.38
N MET A 192 17.58 -1.22 59.61
CA MET A 192 16.62 -2.01 58.85
C MET A 192 15.58 -2.69 59.75
N GLN A 193 16.02 -3.31 60.85
CA GLN A 193 15.11 -3.88 61.84
C GLN A 193 14.19 -2.81 62.45
N GLY A 194 14.74 -1.63 62.78
CA GLY A 194 13.96 -0.50 63.29
C GLY A 194 12.91 0.01 62.30
N ILE A 195 13.23 0.06 60.99
CA ILE A 195 12.27 0.45 59.94
C ILE A 195 11.08 -0.52 59.92
N PHE A 196 11.33 -1.84 60.04
CA PHE A 196 10.26 -2.84 60.08
C PHE A 196 9.44 -2.76 61.36
N GLU A 197 10.08 -2.58 62.51
CA GLU A 197 9.39 -2.44 63.80
C GLU A 197 8.50 -1.20 63.85
N CYS A 198 8.93 -0.08 63.25
CA CYS A 198 8.11 1.13 63.10
C CYS A 198 6.94 0.93 62.12
N GLY A 199 7.08 0.11 61.09
CA GLY A 199 6.01 -0.21 60.14
C GLY A 199 4.93 -1.15 60.69
N GLN A 200 5.24 -1.91 61.75
CA GLN A 200 4.28 -2.80 62.44
C GLN A 200 3.42 -2.05 63.49
N GLY A 201 3.64 -0.75 63.70
CA GLY A 201 2.87 0.06 64.65
C GLY A 201 1.47 0.42 64.11
N ASN A 202 0.45 -0.32 64.55
CA ASN A 202 -1.00 -0.02 64.50
C ASN A 202 -1.55 0.68 63.23
N ALA A 203 -1.83 -0.10 62.18
CA ALA A 203 -2.78 0.25 61.12
C ALA A 203 -4.27 0.02 61.52
N ALA A 204 -4.60 0.05 62.81
CA ALA A 204 -5.96 -0.05 63.29
C ALA A 204 -6.10 0.74 64.60
N GLY A 205 -6.94 1.78 64.58
CA GLY A 205 -7.57 2.26 65.80
C GLY A 205 -8.38 1.12 66.39
N VAL A 206 -7.81 0.41 67.36
CA VAL A 206 -8.55 -0.46 68.25
C VAL A 206 -8.86 0.39 69.47
N ASP A 207 -10.08 0.90 69.49
CA ASP A 207 -10.69 1.50 70.67
C ASP A 207 -10.60 0.52 71.85
N THR A 208 -9.85 0.89 72.87
CA THR A 208 -10.04 0.34 74.20
C THR A 208 -11.40 0.77 74.73
N ALA A 209 -12.27 -0.22 74.92
CA ALA A 209 -13.64 -0.14 75.41
C ALA A 209 -13.86 0.86 76.57
N GLY A 210 -14.94 1.64 76.46
CA GLY A 210 -15.47 2.47 77.55
C GLY A 210 -16.65 3.36 77.15
N GLN A 211 -17.86 2.80 77.22
CA GLN A 211 -19.17 3.46 77.44
C GLN A 211 -19.59 4.65 76.54
N MET A 212 -20.47 4.29 75.60
CA MET A 212 -21.73 4.95 75.23
C MET A 212 -22.08 6.27 75.94
N GLU A 213 -22.02 7.38 75.22
CA GLU A 213 -23.06 8.41 75.28
C GLU A 213 -23.15 9.20 73.96
N SER A 214 -24.40 9.38 73.54
CA SER A 214 -24.87 9.86 72.26
C SER A 214 -24.74 11.38 72.11
N THR A 215 -24.24 11.87 70.97
CA THR A 215 -24.76 13.14 70.41
C THR A 215 -24.53 13.26 68.89
N SER A 216 -25.66 13.22 68.17
CA SER A 216 -26.01 13.98 66.96
C SER A 216 -25.00 14.11 65.80
N MET A 217 -25.35 13.40 64.73
CA MET A 217 -24.97 13.58 63.32
C MET A 217 -24.78 15.04 62.89
N SER A 218 -23.59 15.36 62.37
CA SER A 218 -23.36 16.51 61.51
C SER A 218 -23.07 16.02 60.09
N THR A 219 -24.05 16.21 59.20
CA THR A 219 -23.93 16.02 57.76
C THR A 219 -23.12 17.17 57.14
N ARG A 220 -21.79 17.08 57.24
CA ARG A 220 -20.87 17.75 56.33
C ARG A 220 -20.08 16.68 55.60
N ILE A 221 -20.32 16.54 54.30
CA ILE A 221 -19.46 15.77 53.41
C ILE A 221 -18.15 16.53 53.32
N VAL A 222 -17.13 16.01 54.00
CA VAL A 222 -15.75 16.47 53.91
C VAL A 222 -15.09 15.64 52.81
N LEU A 223 -14.77 16.28 51.69
CA LEU A 223 -13.86 15.72 50.68
C LEU A 223 -12.43 15.92 51.19
N THR A 224 -12.02 15.14 52.19
CA THR A 224 -10.61 14.98 52.50
C THR A 224 -10.19 13.59 52.08
N THR A 225 -9.08 13.53 51.36
CA THR A 225 -8.29 12.32 51.09
C THR A 225 -7.67 11.80 52.40
N GLU A 226 -8.46 11.68 53.46
CA GLU A 226 -8.04 11.33 54.83
C GLU A 226 -7.91 9.82 54.98
N PHE A 227 -6.95 9.26 54.24
CA PHE A 227 -6.36 7.97 54.57
C PHE A 227 -4.85 8.07 54.33
N GLY A 228 -4.08 8.22 55.41
CA GLY A 228 -2.62 8.35 55.36
C GLY A 228 -1.94 7.07 54.87
N PHE A 229 -0.79 7.23 54.20
CA PHE A 229 0.10 6.13 53.82
C PHE A 229 0.83 5.58 55.05
N SER A 230 1.55 4.46 54.90
CA SER A 230 2.37 3.95 55.99
C SER A 230 3.45 4.94 56.44
N TYR A 231 3.85 4.86 57.71
CA TYR A 231 4.96 5.64 58.25
C TYR A 231 6.29 5.35 57.53
N GLN A 232 6.43 4.17 56.92
CA GLN A 232 7.58 3.79 56.11
C GLN A 232 7.60 4.53 54.76
N HIS A 233 6.43 4.67 54.13
CA HIS A 233 6.25 5.47 52.92
C HIS A 233 6.56 6.95 53.19
N ASP A 234 5.90 7.53 54.19
CA ASP A 234 6.05 8.96 54.48
C ASP A 234 7.47 9.31 54.98
N GLY A 235 8.09 8.41 55.74
CA GLY A 235 9.49 8.54 56.16
C GLY A 235 10.46 8.51 54.98
N LEU A 236 10.21 7.63 53.99
CA LEU A 236 11.00 7.52 52.76
C LEU A 236 10.85 8.79 51.90
N VAL A 237 9.63 9.24 51.64
CA VAL A 237 9.35 10.47 50.88
C VAL A 237 10.02 11.68 51.56
N MET A 238 9.93 11.76 52.89
CA MET A 238 10.58 12.82 53.66
C MET A 238 12.11 12.76 53.57
N PHE A 239 12.69 11.57 53.51
CA PHE A 239 14.13 11.41 53.30
C PHE A 239 14.54 11.88 51.91
N VAL A 240 13.87 11.41 50.86
CA VAL A 240 14.17 11.78 49.46
C VAL A 240 14.05 13.29 49.23
N THR A 241 12.97 13.90 49.75
CA THR A 241 12.76 15.35 49.63
C THR A 241 13.84 16.17 50.32
N ARG A 242 14.33 15.74 51.49
CA ARG A 242 15.43 16.41 52.20
C ARG A 242 16.78 16.21 51.52
N LEU A 243 17.04 15.02 50.98
CA LEU A 243 18.27 14.70 50.25
C LEU A 243 18.38 15.51 48.96
N LEU A 244 17.32 15.58 48.16
CA LEU A 244 17.32 16.30 46.88
C LEU A 244 17.17 17.82 47.03
N ARG A 245 16.78 18.31 48.22
CA ARG A 245 16.51 19.73 48.50
C ARG A 245 17.57 20.72 48.02
N PRO A 246 18.89 20.47 48.21
CA PRO A 246 19.93 21.40 47.77
C PRO A 246 19.94 21.62 46.25
N LEU A 247 19.51 20.62 45.47
CA LEU A 247 19.37 20.72 44.02
C LEU A 247 17.97 21.24 43.63
N TRP A 248 16.94 20.76 44.33
CA TRP A 248 15.53 20.98 44.00
C TRP A 248 15.05 22.43 44.20
N CYS A 249 15.61 23.14 45.18
CA CYS A 249 15.20 24.52 45.48
C CYS A 249 15.87 25.58 44.59
N LEU A 250 16.81 25.19 43.73
CA LEU A 250 17.50 26.12 42.84
C LEU A 250 16.70 26.39 41.57
N LYS A 251 16.66 27.66 41.17
CA LYS A 251 15.92 28.11 39.97
C LYS A 251 16.55 27.62 38.66
N SER A 252 17.86 27.34 38.64
CA SER A 252 18.56 26.89 37.45
C SER A 252 19.77 26.01 37.80
N ILE A 253 20.02 24.99 36.98
CA ILE A 253 21.17 24.07 37.12
C ILE A 253 22.48 24.72 36.62
N GLY A 254 22.38 25.60 35.62
CA GLY A 254 23.52 26.27 35.00
C GLY A 254 23.67 27.73 35.42
N LYS A 255 24.92 28.18 35.53
CA LYS A 255 25.31 29.60 35.64
C LYS A 255 25.84 30.07 34.30
N ARG A 256 25.31 31.20 33.81
CA ARG A 256 25.81 31.86 32.59
C ARG A 256 27.17 32.51 32.88
N VAL A 257 28.20 32.07 32.16
CA VAL A 257 29.55 32.63 32.19
C VAL A 257 29.83 33.31 30.86
N VAL A 258 30.30 34.56 30.91
CA VAL A 258 30.67 35.32 29.71
C VAL A 258 32.19 35.42 29.69
N THR A 259 32.82 34.63 28.83
CA THR A 259 34.27 34.71 28.63
C THR A 259 34.58 35.71 27.51
N ARG A 260 35.35 36.74 27.85
CA ARG A 260 35.94 37.64 26.84
C ARG A 260 37.24 37.02 26.38
N ALA A 261 37.37 36.73 25.08
CA ALA A 261 38.61 36.25 24.51
C ALA A 261 39.74 37.26 24.77
N SER A 262 40.69 36.91 25.65
CA SER A 262 41.91 37.70 25.84
C SER A 262 42.83 37.40 24.65
N GLY A 263 42.74 38.23 23.61
CA GLY A 263 43.57 38.10 22.43
C GLY A 263 45.03 38.44 22.74
N SER A 264 45.92 37.45 22.58
CA SER A 264 47.33 37.71 22.32
C SER A 264 47.44 38.61 21.08
N SER A 265 48.00 39.80 21.28
CA SER A 265 48.44 40.79 20.30
C SER A 265 48.38 40.40 18.81
N SER A 266 47.31 40.80 18.13
CA SER A 266 47.38 41.26 16.74
C SER A 266 46.29 42.30 16.50
N LYS A 267 46.71 43.52 16.15
CA LYS A 267 45.83 44.67 15.89
C LYS A 267 45.02 44.43 14.61
N SER A 268 43.75 44.07 14.75
CA SER A 268 42.73 44.29 13.71
C SER A 268 41.36 44.46 14.37
N SER A 269 40.71 45.58 14.07
CA SER A 269 39.45 46.05 14.62
C SER A 269 38.23 45.23 14.12
N ALA A 270 38.03 44.06 14.71
CA ALA A 270 36.74 43.35 14.68
C ALA A 270 36.28 43.15 16.13
N GLN A 271 35.03 43.49 16.43
CA GLN A 271 34.39 43.29 17.73
C GLN A 271 34.75 41.91 18.30
N ALA A 272 35.45 41.89 19.44
CA ALA A 272 35.71 40.68 20.20
C ALA A 272 34.36 40.08 20.63
N GLY A 273 33.91 39.04 19.94
CA GLY A 273 32.70 38.30 20.29
C GLY A 273 32.86 37.68 21.67
N ALA A 274 32.02 38.07 22.62
CA ALA A 274 31.97 37.43 23.92
C ALA A 274 31.31 36.04 23.76
N THR A 275 32.02 34.97 24.12
CA THR A 275 31.47 33.61 24.12
C THR A 275 30.70 33.40 25.41
N VAL A 276 29.41 33.07 25.29
CA VAL A 276 28.55 32.71 26.42
C VAL A 276 28.62 31.20 26.61
N THR A 277 29.05 30.75 27.78
CA THR A 277 29.05 29.34 28.18
C THR A 277 28.21 29.17 29.44
N TYR A 278 27.72 27.96 29.68
CA TYR A 278 26.99 27.63 30.91
C TYR A 278 27.75 26.55 31.67
N GLU A 279 28.00 26.81 32.95
CA GLU A 279 28.68 25.87 33.85
C GLU A 279 27.71 25.41 34.93
N THR A 280 27.88 24.20 35.46
CA THR A 280 27.05 23.68 36.55
C THR A 280 27.26 24.51 37.82
N VAL A 281 26.16 24.82 38.53
CA VAL A 281 26.22 25.58 39.80
C VAL A 281 26.89 24.79 40.94
N HIS A 282 26.89 23.46 40.86
CA HIS A 282 27.41 22.57 41.90
C HIS A 282 28.83 22.08 41.62
N SER A 283 29.61 21.89 42.69
CA SER A 283 30.91 21.22 42.63
C SER A 283 30.73 19.71 42.41
N ILE A 284 31.72 19.08 41.78
CA ILE A 284 31.74 17.64 41.52
C ILE A 284 31.62 16.81 42.80
N GLU A 285 32.28 17.25 43.89
CA GLU A 285 32.27 16.58 45.20
C GLU A 285 30.87 16.50 45.80
N LYS A 286 30.08 17.59 45.72
CA LYS A 286 28.70 17.61 46.23
C LYS A 286 27.77 16.73 45.40
N LEU A 287 27.99 16.68 44.07
CA LEU A 287 27.22 15.79 43.19
C LEU A 287 27.56 14.32 43.46
N ASP A 288 28.82 13.99 43.72
CA ASP A 288 29.27 12.65 44.07
C ASP A 288 28.68 12.19 45.42
N GLU A 289 28.74 13.03 46.46
CA GLU A 289 28.15 12.72 47.77
C GLU A 289 26.64 12.41 47.66
N MET A 290 25.89 13.27 46.97
CA MET A 290 24.45 13.06 46.78
C MET A 290 24.15 11.82 45.94
N ARG A 291 24.94 11.58 44.89
CA ARG A 291 24.84 10.41 44.02
C ARG A 291 25.10 9.12 44.78
N GLU A 292 26.12 9.07 45.64
CA GLU A 292 26.43 7.89 46.47
C GLU A 292 25.29 7.55 47.43
N ILE A 293 24.75 8.54 48.13
CA ILE A 293 23.61 8.32 49.05
C ILE A 293 22.38 7.83 48.28
N LEU A 294 22.11 8.38 47.08
CA LEU A 294 21.01 7.91 46.23
C LEU A 294 21.24 6.47 45.72
N PHE A 295 22.47 6.07 45.41
CA PHE A 295 22.79 4.68 45.05
C PHE A 295 22.54 3.71 46.22
N GLN A 296 22.93 4.10 47.43
CA GLN A 296 22.66 3.31 48.63
C GLN A 296 21.15 3.23 48.91
N LEU A 297 20.41 4.33 48.70
CA LEU A 297 18.95 4.33 48.79
C LEU A 297 18.31 3.41 47.75
N ARG A 298 18.76 3.45 46.50
CA ARG A 298 18.33 2.54 45.44
C ARG A 298 18.55 1.08 45.87
N GLN A 299 19.76 0.75 46.34
CA GLN A 299 20.08 -0.59 46.80
C GLN A 299 19.21 -1.02 47.98
N LEU A 300 18.92 -0.11 48.93
CA LEU A 300 18.00 -0.37 50.04
C LEU A 300 16.59 -0.68 49.54
N MET A 301 16.07 0.11 48.60
CA MET A 301 14.73 -0.10 48.03
C MET A 301 14.62 -1.41 47.24
N GLU A 302 15.69 -1.84 46.56
CA GLU A 302 15.75 -3.12 45.84
C GLU A 302 15.99 -4.34 46.76
N SER A 303 16.73 -4.18 47.86
CA SER A 303 17.11 -5.29 48.76
C SER A 303 16.18 -5.52 49.95
N ALA A 304 15.51 -4.47 50.42
CA ALA A 304 14.60 -4.54 51.56
C ALA A 304 13.24 -5.10 51.13
N GLY A 305 12.88 -6.28 51.64
CA GLY A 305 11.69 -7.05 51.23
C GLY A 305 10.40 -6.23 51.04
N PRO A 306 9.94 -5.44 52.03
CA PRO A 306 8.71 -4.65 51.91
C PRO A 306 8.74 -3.57 50.82
N TYR A 307 9.90 -2.93 50.59
CA TYR A 307 10.04 -1.95 49.51
C TYR A 307 10.12 -2.66 48.15
N ALA A 308 10.95 -3.70 48.04
CA ALA A 308 11.13 -4.46 46.79
C ALA A 308 9.81 -5.08 46.27
N VAL A 309 9.04 -5.71 47.16
CA VAL A 309 7.73 -6.29 46.83
C VAL A 309 6.72 -5.21 46.44
N SER A 310 6.74 -4.06 47.12
CA SER A 310 5.84 -2.95 46.82
C SER A 310 6.17 -2.28 45.49
N ILE A 311 7.46 -2.16 45.13
CA ILE A 311 7.92 -1.61 43.85
C ILE A 311 7.56 -2.57 42.71
N SER A 312 7.79 -3.88 42.86
CA SER A 312 7.43 -4.86 41.84
C SER A 312 5.91 -4.90 41.63
N SER A 313 5.13 -4.84 42.71
CA SER A 313 3.67 -4.80 42.65
C SER A 313 3.17 -3.49 42.03
N GLY A 314 3.76 -2.34 42.40
CA GLY A 314 3.44 -1.03 41.85
C GLY A 314 3.73 -0.94 40.34
N SER A 315 4.83 -1.51 39.88
CA SER A 315 5.17 -1.58 38.45
C SER A 315 4.12 -2.36 37.63
N VAL A 316 3.65 -3.49 38.15
CA VAL A 316 2.58 -4.28 37.51
C VAL A 316 1.26 -3.50 37.45
N LEU A 317 0.94 -2.74 38.51
CA LEU A 317 -0.26 -1.92 38.58
C LEU A 317 -0.27 -0.72 37.63
N GLU A 318 0.91 -0.22 37.23
CA GLU A 318 1.06 0.85 36.23
C GLU A 318 1.06 0.31 34.81
N ASN A 319 1.79 -0.77 34.54
CA ASN A 319 1.83 -1.39 33.21
C ASN A 319 0.46 -1.94 32.77
N ASN A 320 -0.39 -2.33 33.73
CA ASN A 320 -1.77 -2.77 33.47
C ASN A 320 -2.81 -1.63 33.49
N ALA A 321 -2.44 -0.40 33.83
CA ALA A 321 -3.38 0.73 33.93
C ALA A 321 -3.91 1.20 32.55
N GLY A 322 -3.24 0.84 31.45
CA GLY A 322 -3.71 1.08 30.08
C GLY A 322 -4.97 0.27 29.68
N VAL A 323 -5.44 -0.64 30.53
CA VAL A 323 -6.59 -1.52 30.26
C VAL A 323 -7.88 -1.04 30.94
N ASP A 324 -7.81 -0.05 31.84
CA ASP A 324 -8.99 0.48 32.57
C ASP A 324 -9.68 1.66 31.84
N GLY A 325 -9.24 2.03 30.63
CA GLY A 325 -9.76 3.15 29.85
C GLY A 325 -10.15 2.78 28.42
N LEU A 326 -11.43 2.47 28.20
CA LEU A 326 -12.16 2.49 26.92
C LEU A 326 -11.71 1.50 25.83
N GLY A 327 -12.39 0.35 25.77
CA GLY A 327 -12.42 -0.53 24.59
C GLY A 327 -13.32 -1.75 24.79
N GLU A 328 -14.55 -1.71 24.27
CA GLU A 328 -15.43 -2.89 24.18
C GLU A 328 -14.83 -3.91 23.22
N GLY A 329 -14.23 -4.98 23.75
CA GLY A 329 -13.69 -6.11 22.99
C GLY A 329 -13.85 -7.42 23.76
N ASP A 330 -14.53 -8.38 23.14
CA ASP A 330 -15.24 -9.49 23.79
C ASP A 330 -14.35 -10.60 24.43
N ALA A 331 -13.03 -10.53 24.31
CA ALA A 331 -12.13 -11.62 24.73
C ALA A 331 -11.58 -11.50 26.18
N PHE A 332 -11.53 -10.29 26.77
CA PHE A 332 -11.08 -10.07 28.16
C PHE A 332 -12.22 -10.03 29.20
N SER A 333 -13.47 -10.15 28.72
CA SER A 333 -14.69 -10.06 29.51
C SER A 333 -14.70 -11.03 30.70
N ARG A 334 -14.18 -12.26 30.56
CA ARG A 334 -14.26 -13.27 31.63
C ARG A 334 -13.37 -12.99 32.84
N VAL A 335 -12.19 -12.38 32.66
CA VAL A 335 -11.25 -12.06 33.77
C VAL A 335 -11.68 -10.78 34.47
N SER A 336 -12.11 -9.77 33.72
CA SER A 336 -12.70 -8.54 34.27
C SER A 336 -14.04 -8.82 34.98
N GLU A 337 -14.87 -9.73 34.43
CA GLU A 337 -16.10 -10.19 35.06
C GLU A 337 -15.84 -11.05 36.30
N LEU A 338 -14.81 -11.92 36.30
CA LEU A 338 -14.37 -12.65 37.50
C LEU A 338 -13.87 -11.68 38.57
N ALA A 339 -13.02 -10.72 38.21
CA ALA A 339 -12.53 -9.68 39.13
C ALA A 339 -13.70 -8.87 39.70
N SER A 340 -14.65 -8.43 38.86
CA SER A 340 -15.86 -7.70 39.23
C SER A 340 -16.80 -8.54 40.14
N ARG A 341 -16.98 -9.83 39.87
CA ARG A 341 -17.73 -10.77 40.74
C ARG A 341 -17.02 -11.02 42.07
N TYR A 342 -15.69 -11.11 42.09
CA TYR A 342 -14.88 -11.20 43.31
C TYR A 342 -14.94 -9.89 44.13
N GLN A 343 -15.00 -8.75 43.47
CA GLN A 343 -15.05 -7.41 44.09
C GLN A 343 -16.43 -7.13 44.72
N LYS A 344 -17.51 -7.69 44.15
CA LYS A 344 -18.89 -7.56 44.65
C LYS A 344 -19.16 -8.19 46.02
N ASN A 345 -18.29 -9.09 46.50
CA ASN A 345 -18.45 -9.83 47.76
C ASN A 345 -17.68 -9.20 48.96
N ARG A 346 -16.98 -8.07 48.77
CA ARG A 346 -16.21 -7.41 49.85
C ARG A 346 -16.99 -6.31 50.56
N THR A 347 -16.78 -6.17 51.86
CA THR A 347 -17.26 -5.02 52.64
C THR A 347 -16.55 -3.74 52.17
N GLU A 348 -17.22 -2.60 52.22
CA GLU A 348 -16.67 -1.28 51.83
C GLU A 348 -15.30 -0.99 52.47
N GLU A 349 -15.12 -1.33 53.74
CA GLU A 349 -13.83 -1.16 54.45
C GLU A 349 -12.69 -2.00 53.86
N GLN A 350 -12.96 -3.20 53.38
CA GLN A 350 -11.95 -4.09 52.78
C GLN A 350 -11.51 -3.56 51.41
N LEU A 351 -12.47 -3.08 50.62
CA LEU A 351 -12.18 -2.48 49.31
C LEU A 351 -11.34 -1.20 49.49
N GLN A 352 -11.71 -0.36 50.44
CA GLN A 352 -10.93 0.84 50.76
C GLN A 352 -9.50 0.53 51.27
N ARG A 353 -9.31 -0.52 52.10
CA ARG A 353 -7.96 -0.95 52.53
C ARG A 353 -7.10 -1.42 51.36
N GLU A 354 -7.69 -2.17 50.42
CA GLU A 354 -6.99 -2.62 49.22
C GLU A 354 -6.61 -1.43 48.32
N MET A 355 -7.52 -0.46 48.15
CA MET A 355 -7.24 0.76 47.37
C MET A 355 -6.07 1.56 47.97
N ARG A 356 -6.00 1.68 49.29
CA ARG A 356 -4.87 2.33 49.99
C ARG A 356 -3.56 1.60 49.74
N PHE A 357 -3.56 0.28 49.89
CA PHE A 357 -2.39 -0.54 49.68
C PHE A 357 -1.88 -0.42 48.23
N LYS A 358 -2.78 -0.47 47.24
CA LYS A 358 -2.43 -0.25 45.83
C LYS A 358 -1.91 1.17 45.55
N ALA A 359 -2.53 2.19 46.15
CA ALA A 359 -2.07 3.57 46.02
C ALA A 359 -0.67 3.77 46.63
N GLU A 360 -0.40 3.16 47.78
CA GLU A 360 0.92 3.17 48.41
C GLU A 360 1.98 2.48 47.55
N GLN A 361 1.68 1.31 46.99
CA GLN A 361 2.57 0.60 46.07
C GLN A 361 2.91 1.42 44.83
N ARG A 362 1.92 2.09 44.22
CA ARG A 362 2.14 3.03 43.10
C ARG A 362 3.01 4.20 43.52
N SER A 363 2.73 4.82 44.66
CA SER A 363 3.53 5.94 45.17
C SER A 363 4.99 5.54 45.42
N LEU A 364 5.24 4.39 46.07
CA LEU A 364 6.60 3.86 46.27
C LEU A 364 7.32 3.57 44.95
N TYR A 365 6.61 3.03 43.96
CA TYR A 365 7.14 2.83 42.61
C TYR A 365 7.53 4.16 41.95
N TYR A 366 6.71 5.21 42.05
CA TYR A 366 7.05 6.54 41.50
C TYR A 366 8.21 7.20 42.23
N VAL A 367 8.29 7.07 43.56
CA VAL A 367 9.44 7.55 44.34
C VAL A 367 10.71 6.81 43.92
N TYR A 368 10.64 5.50 43.69
CA TYR A 368 11.76 4.72 43.16
C TYR A 368 12.21 5.22 41.77
N GLN A 369 11.26 5.43 40.85
CA GLN A 369 11.54 5.98 39.52
C GLN A 369 12.17 7.38 39.59
N LEU A 370 11.70 8.22 40.52
CA LEU A 370 12.27 9.55 40.76
C LEU A 370 13.72 9.46 41.28
N VAL A 371 14.02 8.51 42.18
CA VAL A 371 15.38 8.25 42.67
C VAL A 371 16.29 7.81 41.51
N LEU A 372 15.84 6.87 40.67
CA LEU A 372 16.59 6.44 39.48
C LEU A 372 16.88 7.62 38.55
N ARG A 373 15.85 8.36 38.14
CA ARG A 373 16.05 9.53 37.26
C ARG A 373 16.92 10.62 37.88
N SER A 374 16.87 10.80 39.20
CA SER A 374 17.76 11.74 39.91
C SER A 374 19.22 11.30 39.88
N ILE A 375 19.49 10.00 40.05
CA ILE A 375 20.83 9.41 39.93
C ILE A 375 21.36 9.62 38.51
N GLU A 376 20.55 9.31 37.50
CA GLU A 376 20.92 9.46 36.09
C GLU A 376 21.16 10.94 35.74
N GLY A 377 20.29 11.84 36.24
CA GLY A 377 20.42 13.27 36.02
C GLY A 377 21.70 13.85 36.62
N ILE A 378 22.03 13.50 37.86
CA ILE A 378 23.29 13.89 38.51
C ILE A 378 24.49 13.29 37.76
N SER A 379 24.37 12.04 37.30
CA SER A 379 25.42 11.36 36.53
C SER A 379 25.71 12.06 35.20
N LEU A 380 24.68 12.54 34.50
CA LEU A 380 24.85 13.32 33.27
C LEU A 380 25.59 14.64 33.53
N LEU A 381 25.23 15.37 34.59
CA LEU A 381 25.91 16.62 34.97
C LEU A 381 27.38 16.39 35.34
N ARG A 382 27.65 15.29 36.06
CA ARG A 382 29.02 14.86 36.40
C ARG A 382 29.84 14.51 35.16
N ILE A 383 29.26 13.75 34.22
CA ILE A 383 29.92 13.42 32.94
C ILE A 383 30.24 14.70 32.15
N ALA A 384 29.31 15.65 32.09
CA ALA A 384 29.55 16.93 31.41
C ALA A 384 30.75 17.70 32.00
N LEU A 385 30.89 17.68 33.33
CA LEU A 385 32.05 18.24 34.03
C LEU A 385 33.35 17.48 33.75
N ASP A 386 33.33 16.15 33.80
CA ASP A 386 34.50 15.29 33.55
C ASP A 386 35.08 15.54 32.14
N TYR A 387 34.22 15.68 31.13
CA TYR A 387 34.61 15.95 29.74
C TYR A 387 34.75 17.45 29.41
N LYS A 388 34.58 18.34 30.40
CA LYS A 388 34.69 19.81 30.27
C LYS A 388 33.82 20.39 29.15
N VAL A 389 32.61 19.85 28.99
CA VAL A 389 31.63 20.32 28.00
C VAL A 389 30.68 21.30 28.68
N SER A 390 30.55 22.49 28.12
CA SER A 390 29.59 23.50 28.58
C SER A 390 28.17 22.98 28.50
N LEU A 391 27.33 23.30 29.49
CA LEU A 391 25.91 22.96 29.44
C LEU A 391 25.22 23.67 28.28
N GLU A 392 24.33 22.95 27.60
CA GLU A 392 23.44 23.54 26.60
C GLU A 392 22.40 24.46 27.28
N GLU A 393 22.07 25.57 26.63
CA GLU A 393 21.13 26.59 27.12
C GLU A 393 19.77 26.04 27.63
N PRO A 394 19.09 25.09 26.94
CA PRO A 394 17.83 24.53 27.45
C PRO A 394 18.01 23.83 28.78
N LEU A 395 19.04 23.00 28.95
CA LEU A 395 19.31 22.30 30.21
C LEU A 395 19.75 23.26 31.32
N ALA A 396 20.55 24.27 30.98
CA ALA A 396 21.08 25.23 31.94
C ALA A 396 19.99 26.09 32.60
N ARG A 397 18.89 26.36 31.91
CA ARG A 397 17.76 27.18 32.40
C ARG A 397 16.78 26.43 33.29
N LEU A 398 16.70 25.11 33.14
CA LEU A 398 15.77 24.30 33.91
C LEU A 398 16.20 24.21 35.37
N SER A 399 15.23 24.12 36.26
CA SER A 399 15.44 23.71 37.64
C SER A 399 15.74 22.20 37.68
N PHE A 400 16.36 21.71 38.76
CA PHE A 400 16.60 20.26 38.90
C PHE A 400 15.29 19.47 38.95
N SER A 401 14.22 20.05 39.51
CA SER A 401 12.90 19.42 39.52
C SER A 401 12.37 19.22 38.12
N ASP A 402 12.45 20.26 37.28
CA ASP A 402 11.93 20.21 35.92
C ASP A 402 12.76 19.26 35.05
N PHE A 403 14.08 19.25 35.26
CA PHE A 403 14.99 18.35 34.56
C PHE A 403 14.66 16.86 34.77
N VAL A 404 14.34 16.45 36.00
CA VAL A 404 14.11 15.02 36.33
C VAL A 404 12.65 14.60 36.11
N SER A 405 11.69 15.51 36.32
CA SER A 405 10.25 15.18 36.32
C SER A 405 9.52 15.46 35.00
N THR A 406 10.03 16.33 34.15
CA THR A 406 9.31 16.76 32.93
C THR A 406 9.81 16.07 31.65
N ALA A 407 8.96 16.03 30.64
CA ALA A 407 9.34 15.61 29.29
C ALA A 407 10.35 16.58 28.64
N GLU A 408 10.23 17.88 28.93
CA GLU A 408 11.19 18.92 28.50
C GLU A 408 12.59 18.68 29.07
N GLY A 409 12.69 18.23 30.32
CA GLY A 409 13.95 17.82 30.92
C GLY A 409 14.60 16.65 30.18
N THR A 410 13.80 15.68 29.72
CA THR A 410 14.28 14.53 28.96
C THR A 410 14.78 14.94 27.57
N THR A 411 14.07 15.83 26.87
CA THR A 411 14.53 16.34 25.56
C THR A 411 15.79 17.19 25.70
N ALA A 412 15.87 18.04 26.73
CA ALA A 412 17.08 18.80 27.06
C ALA A 412 18.27 17.89 27.40
N ALA A 413 18.05 16.79 28.14
CA ALA A 413 19.06 15.77 28.41
C ALA A 413 19.59 15.12 27.12
N LYS A 414 18.69 14.74 26.20
CA LYS A 414 19.06 14.17 24.90
C LYS A 414 19.86 15.15 24.04
N VAL A 415 19.50 16.43 24.03
CA VAL A 415 20.27 17.48 23.34
C VAL A 415 21.67 17.63 23.95
N MET A 416 21.78 17.60 25.28
CA MET A 416 23.07 17.63 25.97
C MET A 416 23.92 16.38 25.66
N ILE A 417 23.33 15.19 25.61
CA ILE A 417 24.02 13.96 25.20
C ILE A 417 24.54 14.09 23.76
N LYS A 418 23.73 14.65 22.85
CA LYS A 418 24.15 14.91 21.47
C LYS A 418 25.32 15.88 21.38
N SER A 419 25.37 16.92 22.22
CA SER A 419 26.49 17.86 22.26
C SER A 419 27.75 17.24 22.87
N LEU A 420 27.61 16.43 23.94
CA LEU A 420 28.69 15.65 24.56
C LEU A 420 29.38 14.73 23.55
N MET A 421 28.60 14.17 22.63
CA MET A 421 29.03 13.24 21.60
C MET A 421 29.56 13.92 20.32
N ARG A 422 29.76 15.25 20.30
CA ARG A 422 30.30 16.00 19.15
C ARG A 422 31.79 16.32 19.31
N GLY A 423 32.49 16.55 18.20
CA GLY A 423 33.89 16.97 18.17
C GLY A 423 34.86 15.89 18.65
N ARG A 424 35.62 16.18 19.72
CA ARG A 424 36.70 15.30 20.20
C ARG A 424 36.21 13.98 20.80
N ASN A 425 34.93 13.87 21.13
CA ASN A 425 34.33 12.72 21.80
C ASN A 425 33.58 11.78 20.85
N GLU A 426 33.51 12.07 19.55
CA GLU A 426 32.70 11.35 18.56
C GLU A 426 33.02 9.85 18.45
N ASN A 427 34.26 9.45 18.77
CA ASN A 427 34.73 8.05 18.70
C ASN A 427 34.94 7.42 20.09
N ASN A 428 34.53 8.09 21.16
CA ASN A 428 34.83 7.63 22.50
C ASN A 428 33.87 6.51 22.94
N GLN A 429 34.26 5.26 22.66
CA GLN A 429 33.53 4.05 23.08
C GLN A 429 33.34 3.97 24.60
N TYR A 430 34.27 4.54 25.37
CA TYR A 430 34.17 4.59 26.82
C TYR A 430 33.05 5.54 27.27
N LEU A 431 32.90 6.71 26.64
CA LEU A 431 31.78 7.63 26.91
C LEU A 431 30.44 7.00 26.57
N ILE A 432 30.33 6.29 25.44
CA ILE A 432 29.09 5.57 25.06
C ILE A 432 28.73 4.52 26.12
N LYS A 433 29.73 3.73 26.56
CA LYS A 433 29.54 2.73 27.61
C LYS A 433 29.11 3.40 28.93
N GLN A 434 29.74 4.51 29.31
CA GLN A 434 29.39 5.28 30.50
C GLN A 434 27.95 5.82 30.44
N LEU A 435 27.53 6.42 29.33
CA LEU A 435 26.17 6.93 29.16
C LEU A 435 25.12 5.81 29.21
N ARG A 436 25.42 4.64 28.63
CA ARG A 436 24.53 3.47 28.66
C ARG A 436 24.38 2.88 30.06
N GLU A 437 25.47 2.82 30.83
CA GLU A 437 25.46 2.24 32.19
C GLU A 437 24.91 3.23 33.24
N GLN A 438 25.16 4.53 33.07
CA GLN A 438 24.83 5.55 34.08
C GLN A 438 23.55 6.35 33.78
N CYS A 439 23.09 6.40 32.53
CA CYS A 439 21.92 7.20 32.12
C CYS A 439 20.97 6.43 31.17
N PRO A 440 20.49 5.22 31.53
CA PRO A 440 19.69 4.39 30.63
C PRO A 440 18.32 4.98 30.25
N SER A 441 17.71 5.83 31.09
CA SER A 441 16.42 6.46 30.75
C SER A 441 16.57 7.62 29.76
N PHE A 442 17.71 8.30 29.78
CA PHE A 442 18.03 9.41 28.86
C PHE A 442 18.73 8.95 27.58
N PHE A 443 19.47 7.83 27.63
CA PHE A 443 20.21 7.25 26.50
C PHE A 443 19.87 5.78 26.32
N SER A 444 18.87 5.52 25.48
CA SER A 444 18.43 4.16 25.17
C SER A 444 19.33 3.46 24.14
N VAL A 445 19.13 2.15 23.97
CA VAL A 445 19.79 1.38 22.90
C VAL A 445 19.35 1.87 21.51
N ALA A 446 18.10 2.32 21.36
CA ALA A 446 17.62 2.93 20.12
C ALA A 446 18.36 4.23 19.79
N ASP A 447 18.50 5.11 20.78
CA ASP A 447 19.21 6.38 20.62
C ASP A 447 20.68 6.18 20.21
N LEU A 448 21.32 5.09 20.67
CA LEU A 448 22.67 4.70 20.25
C LEU A 448 22.75 4.36 18.76
N TRP A 449 21.88 3.46 18.29
CA TRP A 449 21.85 3.05 16.89
C TRP A 449 21.51 4.24 15.98
N HIS A 450 20.58 5.10 16.39
CA HIS A 450 20.27 6.34 15.68
C HIS A 450 21.50 7.25 15.61
N TYR A 451 22.19 7.49 16.72
CA TYR A 451 23.40 8.31 16.74
C TYR A 451 24.49 7.73 15.82
N GLN A 452 24.76 6.41 15.90
CA GLN A 452 25.76 5.75 15.07
C GLN A 452 25.39 5.76 13.58
N GLY A 453 24.09 5.58 13.27
CA GLY A 453 23.54 5.67 11.92
C GLY A 453 23.72 7.07 11.33
N TYR A 454 23.28 8.11 12.04
CA TYR A 454 23.42 9.51 11.60
C TYR A 454 24.86 9.97 11.52
N LYS A 455 25.73 9.48 12.41
CA LYS A 455 27.17 9.73 12.32
C LYS A 455 27.75 9.15 11.04
N SER A 456 27.44 7.89 10.73
CA SER A 456 27.92 7.23 9.51
C SER A 456 27.39 7.96 8.26
N LEU A 457 26.15 8.44 8.30
CA LEU A 457 25.54 9.26 7.25
C LEU A 457 26.25 10.62 7.08
N ALA A 458 26.57 11.30 8.18
CA ALA A 458 27.33 12.55 8.16
C ALA A 458 28.74 12.35 7.59
N MET A 459 29.40 11.25 7.96
CA MET A 459 30.70 10.87 7.38
C MET A 459 30.59 10.55 5.89
N ALA A 460 29.50 9.92 5.44
CA ALA A 460 29.23 9.66 4.03
C ALA A 460 29.08 10.96 3.21
N LYS A 461 28.40 11.97 3.77
CA LYS A 461 28.25 13.31 3.15
C LYS A 461 29.61 13.99 2.92
N LEU A 462 30.55 13.81 3.84
CA LEU A 462 31.89 14.43 3.78
C LEU A 462 32.92 13.59 2.99
N SER A 463 32.62 12.33 2.67
CA SER A 463 33.57 11.39 2.06
C SER A 463 33.53 11.39 0.53
N ALA A 464 34.66 10.97 -0.07
CA ALA A 464 34.79 10.73 -1.51
C ALA A 464 33.91 9.54 -1.98
N PRO A 465 33.51 9.47 -3.27
CA PRO A 465 32.52 8.48 -3.76
C PRO A 465 32.84 7.01 -3.49
N SER A 466 34.12 6.62 -3.46
CA SER A 466 34.55 5.23 -3.18
C SER A 466 34.37 4.85 -1.70
N ALA A 467 34.72 5.74 -0.78
CA ALA A 467 34.54 5.53 0.66
C ALA A 467 33.09 5.77 1.11
N ARG A 468 32.34 6.61 0.39
CA ARG A 468 30.93 6.94 0.66
C ARG A 468 30.04 5.69 0.71
N LYS A 469 30.20 4.76 -0.24
CA LYS A 469 29.40 3.52 -0.27
C LYS A 469 29.60 2.66 0.99
N ALA A 470 30.80 2.61 1.56
CA ALA A 470 31.07 1.86 2.78
C ALA A 470 30.36 2.48 4.00
N TYR A 471 30.45 3.80 4.17
CA TYR A 471 29.76 4.51 5.25
C TYR A 471 28.23 4.46 5.13
N LEU A 472 27.69 4.46 3.91
CA LEU A 472 26.27 4.30 3.66
C LEU A 472 25.77 2.89 4.02
N LYS A 473 26.54 1.85 3.69
CA LYS A 473 26.21 0.47 4.09
C LYS A 473 26.28 0.29 5.61
N GLU A 474 27.28 0.90 6.25
CA GLU A 474 27.37 0.91 7.72
C GLU A 474 26.14 1.62 8.30
N SER A 475 25.82 2.82 7.84
CA SER A 475 24.63 3.58 8.27
C SER A 475 23.33 2.77 8.13
N LEU A 476 23.16 2.08 7.00
CA LEU A 476 22.02 1.20 6.76
C LEU A 476 21.95 0.06 7.78
N SER A 477 23.08 -0.62 8.05
CA SER A 477 23.09 -1.72 9.03
C SER A 477 22.72 -1.25 10.44
N GLN A 478 23.17 -0.06 10.83
CA GLN A 478 22.91 0.55 12.12
C GLN A 478 21.42 0.90 12.26
N PHE A 479 20.81 1.49 11.22
CA PHE A 479 19.37 1.79 11.22
C PHE A 479 18.51 0.52 11.17
N LEU A 480 18.87 -0.48 10.37
CA LEU A 480 18.16 -1.77 10.31
C LEU A 480 18.14 -2.49 11.67
N ASN A 481 19.25 -2.44 12.41
CA ASN A 481 19.31 -2.98 13.77
C ASN A 481 18.36 -2.24 14.73
N SER A 482 18.03 -0.98 14.46
CA SER A 482 17.14 -0.16 15.28
C SER A 482 15.65 -0.25 14.91
N CYS A 483 15.32 -0.75 13.70
CA CYS A 483 13.95 -0.73 13.15
C CYS A 483 12.91 -1.39 14.06
N HIS A 484 13.29 -2.45 14.78
CA HIS A 484 12.40 -3.17 15.69
C HIS A 484 11.96 -2.36 16.92
N MET A 485 12.58 -1.21 17.18
CA MET A 485 12.25 -0.32 18.30
C MET A 485 11.48 0.93 17.85
N TRP A 486 11.10 1.02 16.58
CA TRP A 486 10.41 2.18 16.01
C TRP A 486 8.89 1.98 16.13
N ASP A 487 8.31 2.46 17.23
CA ASP A 487 6.89 2.24 17.57
C ASP A 487 6.04 3.51 17.59
N THR A 488 6.61 4.68 17.24
CA THR A 488 5.94 5.98 17.29
C THR A 488 5.80 6.63 15.91
N GLU A 489 4.84 7.55 15.76
CA GLU A 489 4.62 8.32 14.52
C GLU A 489 5.85 9.13 14.12
N ASP A 490 6.55 9.74 15.08
CA ASP A 490 7.81 10.47 14.86
C ASP A 490 8.87 9.62 14.13
N CYS A 491 8.84 8.29 14.29
CA CYS A 491 9.77 7.40 13.62
C CYS A 491 9.57 7.38 12.09
N ILE A 492 8.37 7.66 11.60
CA ILE A 492 8.07 7.72 10.16
C ILE A 492 8.65 9.01 9.57
N GLU A 493 8.56 10.13 10.28
CA GLU A 493 9.21 11.37 9.86
C GLU A 493 10.74 11.23 9.85
N VAL A 494 11.28 10.55 10.86
CA VAL A 494 12.71 10.20 10.93
C VAL A 494 13.10 9.30 9.74
N LEU A 495 12.30 8.28 9.42
CA LEU A 495 12.50 7.41 8.25
C LEU A 495 12.54 8.23 6.96
N GLN A 496 11.56 9.11 6.78
CA GLN A 496 11.46 9.97 5.59
C GLN A 496 12.71 10.85 5.45
N GLY A 497 13.15 11.49 6.53
CA GLY A 497 14.38 12.29 6.54
C GLY A 497 15.63 11.49 6.18
N ILE A 498 15.74 10.23 6.64
CA ILE A 498 16.86 9.34 6.28
C ILE A 498 16.77 8.94 4.79
N CYS A 499 15.58 8.60 4.30
CA CYS A 499 15.36 8.27 2.89
C CYS A 499 15.66 9.45 1.96
N ASP A 500 15.36 10.68 2.39
CA ASP A 500 15.72 11.90 1.66
C ASP A 500 17.24 12.11 1.63
N ASP A 501 17.92 11.94 2.77
CA ASP A 501 19.38 11.98 2.82
C ASP A 501 20.06 10.90 1.95
N TYR A 502 19.50 9.69 1.91
CA TYR A 502 19.97 8.62 1.03
C TYR A 502 19.72 8.92 -0.45
N ALA A 503 18.56 9.50 -0.78
CA ALA A 503 18.26 9.91 -2.14
C ALA A 503 19.20 11.03 -2.62
N LEU A 504 19.53 12.00 -1.76
CA LEU A 504 20.52 13.06 -2.06
C LEU A 504 21.94 12.49 -2.31
N LEU A 505 22.25 11.34 -1.71
CA LEU A 505 23.54 10.66 -1.87
C LEU A 505 23.53 9.58 -2.97
N ASN A 506 22.45 9.48 -3.77
CA ASN A 506 22.22 8.45 -4.80
C ASN A 506 22.31 7.02 -4.26
N PHE A 507 21.87 6.79 -3.01
CA PHE A 507 21.89 5.48 -2.35
C PHE A 507 20.49 4.90 -2.21
N TYR A 508 19.89 4.53 -3.33
CA TYR A 508 18.50 4.06 -3.37
C TYR A 508 18.32 2.65 -2.78
N GLU A 509 19.34 1.79 -2.86
CA GLU A 509 19.37 0.47 -2.19
C GLU A 509 18.99 0.58 -0.70
N GLY A 510 19.59 1.56 0.01
CA GLY A 510 19.37 1.75 1.44
C GLY A 510 17.99 2.26 1.76
N ALA A 511 17.46 3.19 0.96
CA ALA A 511 16.13 3.75 1.16
C ALA A 511 15.05 2.65 1.03
N VAL A 512 15.12 1.83 -0.03
CA VAL A 512 14.14 0.75 -0.25
C VAL A 512 14.23 -0.31 0.85
N LYS A 513 15.44 -0.81 1.16
CA LYS A 513 15.62 -1.85 2.20
C LYS A 513 15.18 -1.39 3.59
N LEU A 514 15.49 -0.15 3.96
CA LEU A 514 15.09 0.41 5.24
C LEU A 514 13.57 0.56 5.33
N SER A 515 12.94 1.12 4.29
CA SER A 515 11.48 1.28 4.24
C SER A 515 10.74 -0.06 4.28
N LEU A 516 11.23 -1.09 3.57
CA LEU A 516 10.64 -2.44 3.63
C LEU A 516 10.83 -3.10 5.01
N ALA A 517 11.99 -2.94 5.64
CA ALA A 517 12.23 -3.46 6.99
C ALA A 517 11.34 -2.80 8.05
N CYS A 518 11.17 -1.48 7.98
CA CYS A 518 10.23 -0.75 8.84
C CYS A 518 8.79 -1.21 8.61
N ALA A 519 8.37 -1.34 7.35
CA ALA A 519 7.03 -1.81 7.01
C ALA A 519 6.74 -3.21 7.57
N LYS A 520 7.72 -4.13 7.52
CA LYS A 520 7.60 -5.45 8.14
C LYS A 520 7.42 -5.37 9.66
N ASN A 521 8.20 -4.52 10.34
CA ASN A 521 8.07 -4.34 11.79
C ASN A 521 6.68 -3.81 12.18
N PHE A 522 6.16 -2.82 11.44
CA PHE A 522 4.81 -2.30 11.68
C PHE A 522 3.73 -3.33 11.37
N HIS A 523 3.93 -4.21 10.39
CA HIS A 523 3.02 -5.32 10.11
C HIS A 523 2.97 -6.33 11.26
N ASP A 524 4.13 -6.78 11.75
CA ASP A 524 4.23 -7.70 12.89
C ASP A 524 3.61 -7.06 14.16
N ALA A 525 3.88 -5.76 14.36
CA ALA A 525 3.33 -5.00 15.48
C ALA A 525 1.81 -4.73 15.34
N ALA A 526 1.26 -4.70 14.12
CA ALA A 526 -0.17 -4.52 13.87
C ALA A 526 -1.00 -5.74 14.27
N VAL A 527 -0.42 -6.95 14.30
CA VAL A 527 -1.11 -8.16 14.79
C VAL A 527 -1.59 -7.99 16.25
N SER A 528 -0.85 -7.20 17.03
CA SER A 528 -1.19 -6.91 18.42
C SER A 528 -2.09 -5.67 18.62
N ASP A 529 -2.36 -4.91 17.56
CA ASP A 529 -3.00 -3.60 17.64
C ASP A 529 -4.36 -3.58 16.92
N LEU A 530 -5.45 -3.59 17.70
CA LEU A 530 -6.81 -3.54 17.18
C LEU A 530 -7.20 -2.16 16.60
N SER A 531 -6.40 -1.11 16.80
CA SER A 531 -6.72 0.25 16.36
C SER A 531 -6.54 0.47 14.85
N GLY A 532 -5.76 -0.40 14.18
CA GLY A 532 -5.42 -0.27 12.75
C GLY A 532 -4.43 0.85 12.42
N VAL A 533 -3.96 1.63 13.40
CA VAL A 533 -3.01 2.74 13.18
C VAL A 533 -1.66 2.24 12.68
N LYS A 534 -1.18 1.09 13.17
CA LYS A 534 0.09 0.51 12.67
C LYS A 534 0.02 0.06 11.21
N LEU A 535 -1.17 -0.28 10.69
CA LEU A 535 -1.35 -0.59 9.26
C LEU A 535 -1.26 0.67 8.39
N THR A 536 -1.71 1.84 8.89
CA THR A 536 -1.53 3.10 8.16
C THR A 536 -0.06 3.51 8.15
N TRP A 537 0.66 3.29 9.24
CA TRP A 537 2.11 3.50 9.32
C TRP A 537 2.89 2.58 8.37
N LYS A 538 2.49 1.31 8.25
CA LYS A 538 3.01 0.39 7.22
C LYS A 538 2.87 0.98 5.81
N ARG A 539 1.68 1.50 5.45
CA ARG A 539 1.45 2.16 4.17
C ARG A 539 2.32 3.41 3.97
N ASN A 540 2.50 4.22 5.01
CA ASN A 540 3.36 5.41 4.95
C ASN A 540 4.85 5.06 4.71
N CYS A 541 5.32 3.92 5.24
CA CYS A 541 6.67 3.43 4.96
C CYS A 541 6.86 3.13 3.47
N PHE A 542 5.86 2.53 2.81
CA PHE A 542 5.89 2.33 1.35
C PHE A 542 5.84 3.65 0.58
N GLY A 543 5.12 4.66 1.11
CA GLY A 543 5.11 6.02 0.57
C GLY A 543 6.52 6.61 0.40
N CYS A 544 7.46 6.32 1.31
CA CYS A 544 8.85 6.76 1.18
C CYS A 544 9.53 6.20 -0.08
N ILE A 545 9.26 4.94 -0.44
CA ILE A 545 9.78 4.30 -1.66
C ILE A 545 9.21 5.01 -2.90
N LEU A 546 7.90 5.27 -2.91
CA LEU A 546 7.24 5.97 -4.00
C LEU A 546 7.79 7.39 -4.18
N LEU A 547 8.05 8.12 -3.09
CA LEU A 547 8.66 9.44 -3.14
C LEU A 547 10.09 9.40 -3.72
N THR A 548 10.90 8.38 -3.37
CA THR A 548 12.22 8.21 -3.97
C THR A 548 12.14 7.90 -5.46
N LEU A 549 11.22 7.03 -5.88
CA LEU A 549 10.98 6.70 -7.28
C LEU A 549 10.48 7.92 -8.06
N GLN A 550 9.56 8.69 -7.47
CA GLN A 550 9.05 9.94 -8.01
C GLN A 550 10.17 10.96 -8.24
N ARG A 551 11.12 11.09 -7.29
CA ARG A 551 12.27 12.00 -7.41
C ARG A 551 13.15 11.64 -8.60
N VAL A 552 13.40 10.35 -8.81
CA VAL A 552 14.21 9.85 -9.94
C VAL A 552 13.47 10.01 -11.28
N LEU A 553 12.15 9.78 -11.31
CA LEU A 553 11.33 9.87 -12.53
C LEU A 553 10.93 11.30 -12.93
N ASN A 554 10.71 12.22 -11.97
CA ASN A 554 10.29 13.60 -12.25
C ASN A 554 11.44 14.57 -12.62
N SER A 555 12.70 14.14 -12.60
CA SER A 555 13.84 14.96 -13.04
C SER A 555 13.68 15.46 -14.50
N ASP A 556 12.79 14.87 -15.30
CA ASP A 556 12.48 15.29 -16.67
C ASP A 556 11.57 16.53 -16.79
N LYS A 557 10.74 16.85 -15.79
CA LYS A 557 9.76 17.96 -15.92
C LYS A 557 10.39 19.35 -15.73
N ALA A 558 11.53 19.44 -15.04
CA ALA A 558 12.23 20.70 -14.80
C ALA A 558 12.97 21.25 -16.03
N GLN A 559 13.34 20.40 -17.00
CA GLN A 559 14.05 20.85 -18.21
C GLN A 559 13.16 21.41 -19.32
N LYS A 560 11.83 21.21 -19.28
CA LYS A 560 10.91 21.70 -20.31
C LYS A 560 10.38 23.12 -20.05
N SER A 561 10.57 23.67 -18.84
CA SER A 561 10.33 25.08 -18.56
C SER A 561 11.64 25.85 -18.68
N GLY A 562 11.87 26.48 -19.83
CA GLY A 562 13.07 27.28 -20.13
C GLY A 562 13.21 28.54 -19.25
N GLN A 563 13.47 28.38 -17.96
CA GLN A 563 13.92 29.43 -17.07
C GLN A 563 15.38 29.20 -16.73
N SER A 564 16.17 30.28 -16.84
CA SER A 564 17.60 30.32 -16.59
C SER A 564 17.97 29.79 -15.20
N PRO A 565 19.06 29.00 -15.06
CA PRO A 565 19.47 28.42 -13.79
C PRO A 565 20.07 29.52 -12.88
N GLN A 566 19.42 29.80 -11.75
CA GLN A 566 19.94 30.72 -10.72
C GLN A 566 20.07 30.07 -9.33
N SER A 567 20.06 28.75 -9.23
CA SER A 567 20.39 28.04 -7.99
C SER A 567 21.58 27.10 -8.18
N ILE A 568 22.48 27.11 -7.20
CA ILE A 568 23.68 26.26 -7.08
C ILE A 568 23.31 24.76 -6.90
N ASP A 569 22.02 24.41 -6.87
CA ASP A 569 21.49 23.06 -6.71
C ASP A 569 21.35 22.27 -8.04
N ASP A 570 21.55 22.92 -9.19
CA ASP A 570 21.39 22.32 -10.53
C ASP A 570 22.67 21.69 -11.10
N MET A 571 23.45 20.98 -10.28
CA MET A 571 24.71 20.39 -10.73
C MET A 571 24.81 18.88 -10.46
N VAL A 572 23.82 18.11 -10.93
CA VAL A 572 23.95 16.81 -11.63
C VAL A 572 22.60 16.52 -12.31
N SER A 573 22.38 16.92 -13.56
CA SER A 573 21.36 16.25 -14.37
C SER A 573 21.87 14.83 -14.63
N LEU A 574 21.30 13.83 -13.98
CA LEU A 574 21.67 12.44 -14.21
C LEU A 574 21.44 12.11 -15.69
N ASP A 575 22.46 11.55 -16.35
CA ASP A 575 22.32 11.04 -17.71
C ASP A 575 21.16 10.02 -17.75
N GLU A 576 20.39 9.99 -18.85
CA GLU A 576 19.24 9.09 -19.01
C GLU A 576 19.59 7.61 -18.76
N GLU A 577 20.79 7.19 -19.16
CA GLU A 577 21.31 5.84 -18.87
C GLU A 577 21.55 5.59 -17.38
N THR A 578 22.04 6.59 -16.63
CA THR A 578 22.28 6.46 -15.18
C THR A 578 20.97 6.47 -14.40
N ARG A 579 20.00 7.25 -14.86
CA ARG A 579 18.65 7.29 -14.29
C ARG A 579 17.92 5.96 -14.48
N ASN A 580 17.96 5.38 -15.68
CA ASN A 580 17.37 4.07 -15.93
C ASN A 580 18.03 2.99 -15.06
N LYS A 581 19.36 3.03 -14.88
CA LYS A 581 20.06 2.13 -13.95
C LYS A 581 19.56 2.27 -12.50
N TYR A 582 19.29 3.49 -12.02
CA TYR A 582 18.75 3.68 -10.67
C TYR A 582 17.29 3.27 -10.54
N VAL A 583 16.47 3.48 -11.57
CA VAL A 583 15.09 2.98 -11.60
C VAL A 583 15.08 1.46 -11.56
N ASP A 584 15.92 0.80 -12.36
CA ASP A 584 16.08 -0.65 -12.35
C ASP A 584 16.58 -1.15 -11.00
N GLU A 585 17.51 -0.43 -10.35
CA GLU A 585 18.01 -0.76 -9.01
C GLU A 585 16.90 -0.64 -7.95
N ILE A 586 16.11 0.44 -7.96
CA ILE A 586 14.97 0.62 -7.06
C ILE A 586 13.94 -0.49 -7.27
N LEU A 587 13.56 -0.75 -8.52
CA LEU A 587 12.59 -1.79 -8.86
C LEU A 587 13.11 -3.17 -8.49
N HIS A 588 14.39 -3.47 -8.71
CA HIS A 588 14.99 -4.74 -8.32
C HIS A 588 14.85 -5.01 -6.82
N PHE A 589 15.12 -4.02 -5.97
CA PHE A 589 14.96 -4.17 -4.52
C PHE A 589 13.51 -4.12 -4.06
N ALA A 590 12.66 -3.33 -4.71
CA ALA A 590 11.24 -3.24 -4.39
C ALA A 590 10.50 -4.54 -4.74
N LEU A 591 10.77 -5.11 -5.92
CA LEU A 591 10.14 -6.34 -6.42
C LEU A 591 10.63 -7.60 -5.69
N ALA A 592 11.72 -7.52 -4.93
CA ALA A 592 12.16 -8.60 -4.04
C ALA A 592 11.31 -8.71 -2.76
N SER A 593 10.39 -7.76 -2.52
CA SER A 593 9.41 -7.86 -1.43
C SER A 593 8.44 -9.01 -1.68
N GLU A 594 7.99 -9.68 -0.62
CA GLU A 594 6.96 -10.71 -0.67
C GLU A 594 5.56 -10.15 -0.33
N ASP A 595 5.45 -8.84 -0.05
CA ASP A 595 4.23 -8.19 0.44
C ASP A 595 3.30 -7.78 -0.71
N GLY A 596 2.20 -8.52 -0.89
CA GLY A 596 1.20 -8.26 -1.93
C GLY A 596 0.57 -6.86 -1.86
N GLU A 597 0.34 -6.30 -0.66
CA GLU A 597 -0.23 -4.96 -0.50
C GLU A 597 0.71 -3.87 -1.02
N PHE A 598 2.02 -4.08 -0.86
CA PHE A 598 3.02 -3.19 -1.41
C PHE A 598 3.01 -3.22 -2.95
N HIS A 599 2.93 -4.41 -3.54
CA HIS A 599 2.86 -4.57 -4.99
C HIS A 599 1.62 -3.89 -5.57
N GLU A 600 0.45 -4.06 -4.96
CA GLU A 600 -0.78 -3.38 -5.38
C GLU A 600 -0.63 -1.85 -5.32
N LEU A 601 -0.07 -1.31 -4.23
CA LEU A 601 0.16 0.13 -4.07
C LEU A 601 1.16 0.67 -5.11
N LEU A 602 2.27 -0.05 -5.34
CA LEU A 602 3.29 0.32 -6.31
C LEU A 602 2.73 0.32 -7.74
N TYR A 603 1.97 -0.72 -8.11
CA TYR A 603 1.40 -0.85 -9.46
C TYR A 603 0.29 0.17 -9.69
N THR A 604 -0.54 0.45 -8.68
CA THR A 604 -1.54 1.51 -8.73
C THR A 604 -0.86 2.86 -8.97
N TRP A 605 0.19 3.18 -8.22
CA TRP A 605 0.93 4.43 -8.40
C TRP A 605 1.59 4.53 -9.78
N LEU A 606 2.20 3.46 -10.30
CA LEU A 606 2.78 3.44 -11.64
C LEU A 606 1.72 3.62 -12.73
N PHE A 607 0.54 3.03 -12.55
CA PHE A 607 -0.58 3.11 -13.48
C PHE A 607 -1.16 4.53 -13.51
N GLU A 608 -1.45 5.12 -12.34
CA GLU A 608 -2.00 6.48 -12.21
C GLU A 608 -1.05 7.55 -12.79
N ASN A 609 0.27 7.35 -12.68
CA ASN A 609 1.27 8.26 -13.25
C ASN A 609 1.57 8.01 -14.74
N GLY A 610 0.90 7.05 -15.38
CA GLY A 610 1.04 6.78 -16.81
C GLY A 610 2.34 6.07 -17.21
N HIS A 611 3.01 5.39 -16.28
CA HIS A 611 4.26 4.67 -16.53
C HIS A 611 4.02 3.26 -17.10
N SER A 612 3.22 3.13 -18.16
CA SER A 612 2.81 1.84 -18.73
C SER A 612 3.98 0.99 -19.24
N GLN A 613 5.04 1.60 -19.76
CA GLN A 613 6.24 0.88 -20.24
C GLN A 613 7.03 0.23 -19.09
N LEU A 614 7.07 0.88 -17.93
CA LEU A 614 7.69 0.29 -16.74
C LEU A 614 6.84 -0.87 -16.23
N LEU A 615 5.51 -0.73 -16.22
CA LEU A 615 4.60 -1.83 -15.85
C LEU A 615 4.75 -3.07 -16.73
N THR A 616 4.91 -2.93 -18.05
CA THR A 616 5.13 -4.08 -18.93
C THR A 616 6.51 -4.73 -18.75
N SER A 617 7.51 -3.96 -18.31
CA SER A 617 8.86 -4.47 -18.04
C SER A 617 8.97 -5.28 -16.73
N ILE A 618 8.06 -5.07 -15.78
CA ILE A 618 8.09 -5.70 -14.45
C ILE A 618 7.78 -7.20 -14.55
N ARG A 619 8.62 -8.00 -13.88
CA ARG A 619 8.41 -9.45 -13.72
C ARG A 619 8.17 -9.75 -12.25
N SER A 620 6.92 -9.99 -11.89
CA SER A 620 6.48 -10.28 -10.53
C SER A 620 5.28 -11.26 -10.57
N PRO A 621 5.11 -12.15 -9.59
CA PRO A 621 3.92 -13.00 -9.53
C PRO A 621 2.62 -12.20 -9.33
N PHE A 622 2.69 -11.00 -8.75
CA PHE A 622 1.52 -10.19 -8.40
C PHE A 622 1.00 -9.28 -9.54
N ILE A 623 1.80 -9.06 -10.59
CA ILE A 623 1.44 -8.12 -11.67
C ILE A 623 0.31 -8.64 -12.55
N GLU A 624 0.25 -9.96 -12.77
CA GLU A 624 -0.76 -10.57 -13.65
C GLU A 624 -2.16 -10.39 -13.05
N ASP A 625 -2.32 -10.62 -11.75
CA ASP A 625 -3.62 -10.48 -11.08
C ASP A 625 -4.07 -9.02 -10.96
N PHE A 626 -3.13 -8.10 -10.69
CA PHE A 626 -3.41 -6.66 -10.69
C PHE A 626 -3.89 -6.16 -12.06
N LEU A 627 -3.20 -6.54 -13.15
CA LEU A 627 -3.56 -6.07 -14.50
C LEU A 627 -4.84 -6.74 -15.03
N LYS A 628 -5.16 -7.98 -14.62
CA LYS A 628 -6.45 -8.62 -14.94
C LYS A 628 -7.64 -7.79 -14.44
N GLU A 629 -7.52 -7.19 -13.26
CA GLU A 629 -8.59 -6.37 -12.67
C GLU A 629 -8.63 -4.94 -13.24
N LYS A 630 -7.47 -4.31 -13.44
CA LYS A 630 -7.40 -2.88 -13.81
C LYS A 630 -7.40 -2.62 -15.32
N ASP A 631 -6.60 -3.35 -16.09
CA ASP A 631 -6.42 -3.10 -17.52
C ASP A 631 -5.92 -4.36 -18.28
N GLN A 632 -6.87 -5.07 -18.88
CA GLN A 632 -6.60 -6.26 -19.69
C GLN A 632 -5.80 -5.95 -20.97
N ASP A 633 -5.85 -4.73 -21.52
CA ASP A 633 -5.10 -4.38 -22.73
C ASP A 633 -3.59 -4.25 -22.42
N LEU A 634 -3.25 -3.71 -21.24
CA LEU A 634 -1.88 -3.70 -20.74
C LEU A 634 -1.39 -5.10 -20.38
N LEU A 635 -2.25 -5.95 -19.80
CA LEU A 635 -1.92 -7.36 -19.52
C LEU A 635 -1.51 -8.10 -20.79
N ILE A 636 -2.28 -7.92 -21.86
CA ILE A 636 -1.98 -8.53 -23.16
C ILE A 636 -0.66 -8.01 -23.70
N LYS A 637 -0.40 -6.70 -23.64
CA LYS A 637 0.91 -6.14 -24.05
C LYS A 637 2.07 -6.75 -23.26
N LEU A 638 1.91 -6.92 -21.94
CA LEU A 638 2.89 -7.59 -21.09
C LEU A 638 3.12 -9.04 -21.54
N TYR A 639 2.07 -9.81 -21.86
CA TYR A 639 2.23 -11.17 -22.38
C TYR A 639 2.90 -11.21 -23.76
N MET A 640 2.60 -10.24 -24.63
CA MET A 640 3.25 -10.11 -25.93
C MET A 640 4.75 -9.82 -25.78
N ASP A 641 5.13 -8.90 -24.89
CA ASP A 641 6.52 -8.58 -24.59
C ASP A 641 7.27 -9.76 -23.94
N GLN A 642 6.58 -10.55 -23.12
CA GLN A 642 7.13 -11.79 -22.53
C GLN A 642 7.14 -12.99 -23.48
N GLN A 643 6.71 -12.83 -24.75
CA GLN A 643 6.56 -13.90 -25.74
C GLN A 643 5.59 -15.04 -25.31
N LYS A 644 4.67 -14.76 -24.38
CA LYS A 644 3.63 -15.69 -23.92
C LYS A 644 2.37 -15.59 -24.79
N TYR A 645 2.51 -15.80 -26.11
CA TYR A 645 1.42 -15.59 -27.08
C TYR A 645 0.17 -16.46 -26.82
N LEU A 646 0.34 -17.67 -26.29
CA LEU A 646 -0.78 -18.57 -25.96
C LEU A 646 -1.64 -18.03 -24.80
N VAL A 647 -1.03 -17.44 -23.78
CA VAL A 647 -1.76 -16.83 -22.66
C VAL A 647 -2.43 -15.54 -23.11
N ALA A 648 -1.76 -14.73 -23.93
CA ALA A 648 -2.37 -13.55 -24.56
C ALA A 648 -3.60 -13.93 -25.40
N ALA A 649 -3.51 -15.00 -26.21
CA ALA A 649 -4.63 -15.50 -27.00
C ALA A 649 -5.81 -15.96 -26.12
N LYS A 650 -5.52 -16.62 -24.98
CA LYS A 650 -6.56 -17.01 -24.01
C LYS A 650 -7.28 -15.81 -23.40
N VAL A 651 -6.58 -14.72 -23.06
CA VAL A 651 -7.23 -13.49 -22.56
C VAL A 651 -8.14 -12.88 -23.63
N TRP A 652 -7.68 -12.77 -24.88
CA TRP A 652 -8.53 -12.32 -25.99
C TRP A 652 -9.76 -13.21 -26.20
N TRP A 653 -9.58 -14.53 -26.07
CA TRP A 653 -10.64 -15.51 -26.19
C TRP A 653 -11.69 -15.36 -25.09
N SER A 654 -11.26 -15.27 -23.82
CA SER A 654 -12.14 -15.04 -22.68
C SER A 654 -12.96 -13.76 -22.87
N ARG A 655 -12.31 -12.66 -23.29
CA ARG A 655 -13.00 -11.38 -23.53
C ARG A 655 -14.04 -11.43 -24.66
N ALA A 656 -13.84 -12.30 -25.65
CA ALA A 656 -14.82 -12.51 -26.71
C ALA A 656 -16.05 -13.30 -26.24
N HIS A 657 -15.89 -14.14 -25.22
CA HIS A 657 -16.92 -15.02 -24.66
C HIS A 657 -17.45 -14.54 -23.30
N GLU A 658 -17.09 -13.32 -22.87
CA GLU A 658 -17.68 -12.68 -21.70
C GLU A 658 -19.16 -12.37 -22.00
N ASP A 659 -20.04 -13.21 -21.46
CA ASP A 659 -21.49 -13.04 -21.48
C ASP A 659 -21.95 -12.65 -20.07
N ASN A 660 -22.28 -11.37 -19.85
CA ASN A 660 -22.86 -10.90 -18.59
C ASN A 660 -24.37 -11.19 -18.53
N SER A 661 -24.76 -12.41 -18.90
CA SER A 661 -26.15 -12.88 -18.87
C SER A 661 -26.52 -13.41 -17.48
N ASP A 662 -26.40 -12.57 -16.45
CA ASP A 662 -27.09 -12.83 -15.19
C ASP A 662 -28.57 -12.48 -15.41
N GLU A 663 -29.37 -13.48 -15.80
CA GLU A 663 -30.82 -13.37 -15.98
C GLU A 663 -31.55 -12.83 -14.72
N ASP A 664 -30.88 -12.84 -13.54
CA ASP A 664 -31.42 -12.41 -12.25
C ASP A 664 -31.17 -10.92 -11.88
N ASN A 665 -30.24 -10.23 -12.54
CA ASN A 665 -29.80 -8.87 -12.12
C ASN A 665 -30.25 -7.73 -13.04
N GLY A 666 -31.00 -7.99 -14.11
CA GLY A 666 -31.48 -6.94 -15.02
C GLY A 666 -30.36 -6.15 -15.70
N VAL A 667 -29.15 -6.72 -15.81
CA VAL A 667 -28.05 -6.11 -16.57
C VAL A 667 -28.45 -6.14 -18.04
N ALA A 668 -28.50 -4.95 -18.66
CA ALA A 668 -28.89 -4.81 -20.05
C ALA A 668 -27.91 -5.58 -20.95
N LEU A 669 -28.45 -6.32 -21.93
CA LEU A 669 -27.70 -7.03 -22.98
C LEU A 669 -26.66 -6.13 -23.68
N GLU A 670 -26.88 -4.81 -23.68
CA GLU A 670 -26.00 -3.77 -24.21
C GLU A 670 -24.66 -3.59 -23.47
N SER A 671 -24.51 -4.17 -22.28
CA SER A 671 -23.23 -4.20 -21.53
C SER A 671 -22.21 -5.13 -22.18
N ASN A 672 -22.67 -6.14 -22.92
CA ASN A 672 -21.81 -7.09 -23.61
C ASN A 672 -21.04 -6.42 -24.77
N PRO A 673 -19.84 -6.91 -25.11
CA PRO A 673 -19.15 -6.43 -26.30
C PRO A 673 -19.96 -6.76 -27.55
N ASP A 674 -20.15 -5.75 -28.40
CA ASP A 674 -20.70 -5.86 -29.76
C ASP A 674 -20.00 -6.99 -30.54
N ILE A 675 -20.77 -7.74 -31.34
CA ILE A 675 -20.31 -8.82 -32.20
C ILE A 675 -19.13 -8.41 -33.09
N VAL A 676 -19.06 -7.15 -33.54
CA VAL A 676 -17.91 -6.63 -34.32
C VAL A 676 -16.64 -6.54 -33.45
N LYS A 677 -16.77 -6.15 -32.19
CA LYS A 677 -15.65 -6.14 -31.22
C LYS A 677 -15.24 -7.57 -30.86
N ARG A 678 -16.20 -8.49 -30.67
CA ARG A 678 -15.92 -9.91 -30.43
C ARG A 678 -15.17 -10.52 -31.60
N GLN A 679 -15.60 -10.25 -32.84
CA GLN A 679 -14.89 -10.65 -34.05
C GLN A 679 -13.44 -10.10 -34.08
N TYR A 680 -13.24 -8.84 -33.68
CA TYR A 680 -11.91 -8.27 -33.56
C TYR A 680 -11.04 -8.99 -32.52
N TYR A 681 -11.57 -9.30 -31.34
CA TYR A 681 -10.86 -10.03 -30.28
C TYR A 681 -10.47 -11.45 -30.75
N VAL A 682 -11.39 -12.19 -31.36
CA VAL A 682 -11.11 -13.54 -31.89
C VAL A 682 -10.08 -13.48 -33.02
N SER A 683 -10.14 -12.47 -33.90
CA SER A 683 -9.12 -12.25 -34.94
C SER A 683 -7.74 -11.96 -34.36
N LYS A 684 -7.65 -11.17 -33.28
CA LYS A 684 -6.39 -10.93 -32.55
C LYS A 684 -5.87 -12.18 -31.85
N ALA A 685 -6.75 -12.99 -31.24
CA ALA A 685 -6.39 -14.28 -30.66
C ALA A 685 -5.78 -15.20 -31.72
N LEU A 686 -6.43 -15.30 -32.89
CA LEU A 686 -5.93 -16.09 -34.02
C LEU A 686 -4.56 -15.59 -34.51
N GLY A 687 -4.35 -14.28 -34.59
CA GLY A 687 -3.04 -13.70 -34.94
C GLY A 687 -1.92 -14.07 -33.96
N CYS A 688 -2.24 -14.12 -32.67
CA CYS A 688 -1.28 -14.58 -31.64
C CYS A 688 -0.97 -16.07 -31.77
N LEU A 689 -1.97 -16.91 -32.06
CA LEU A 689 -1.79 -18.36 -32.23
C LEU A 689 -1.05 -18.72 -33.51
N LYS A 690 -1.28 -18.00 -34.62
CA LYS A 690 -0.53 -18.18 -35.87
C LYS A 690 0.98 -17.93 -35.71
N SER A 691 1.34 -17.07 -34.76
CA SER A 691 2.76 -16.81 -34.45
C SER A 691 3.44 -18.00 -33.73
N LEU A 692 2.69 -19.05 -33.37
CA LEU A 692 3.14 -20.25 -32.65
C LEU A 692 2.95 -21.56 -33.43
N GLU A 693 2.79 -21.51 -34.77
CA GLU A 693 2.40 -22.66 -35.62
C GLU A 693 3.29 -23.92 -35.52
N GLU A 694 4.46 -23.85 -34.87
CA GLU A 694 5.33 -25.01 -34.62
C GLU A 694 4.91 -25.88 -33.42
N VAL A 695 3.98 -25.41 -32.58
CA VAL A 695 3.53 -26.12 -31.37
C VAL A 695 2.14 -26.76 -31.60
N GLY A 696 2.05 -28.09 -31.56
CA GLY A 696 0.83 -28.83 -31.90
C GLY A 696 -0.44 -28.39 -31.16
N GLU A 697 -0.36 -28.07 -29.86
CA GLU A 697 -1.50 -27.56 -29.08
C GLU A 697 -2.01 -26.20 -29.58
N ALA A 698 -1.12 -25.35 -30.11
CA ALA A 698 -1.49 -24.06 -30.70
C ALA A 698 -2.20 -24.21 -32.05
N ALA A 699 -1.88 -25.26 -32.81
CA ALA A 699 -2.53 -25.54 -34.09
C ALA A 699 -4.00 -25.98 -33.90
N ASP A 700 -4.27 -26.80 -32.89
CA ASP A 700 -5.65 -27.22 -32.57
C ASP A 700 -6.48 -26.05 -32.03
N ALA A 701 -5.92 -25.25 -31.11
CA ALA A 701 -6.58 -24.03 -30.64
C ALA A 701 -6.79 -23.02 -31.79
N ALA A 702 -5.84 -22.89 -32.72
CA ALA A 702 -6.01 -22.01 -33.88
C ALA A 702 -7.12 -22.47 -34.82
N ARG A 703 -7.38 -23.78 -34.91
CA ARG A 703 -8.50 -24.34 -35.67
C ARG A 703 -9.83 -23.96 -35.01
N GLU A 704 -9.97 -24.21 -33.71
CA GLU A 704 -11.18 -23.84 -32.95
C GLU A 704 -11.47 -22.33 -33.03
N VAL A 705 -10.45 -21.49 -32.85
CA VAL A 705 -10.58 -20.03 -32.96
C VAL A 705 -10.99 -19.59 -34.36
N ARG A 706 -10.54 -20.31 -35.40
CA ARG A 706 -10.92 -20.04 -36.80
C ARG A 706 -12.37 -20.40 -37.07
N ASP A 707 -12.81 -21.58 -36.61
CA ASP A 707 -14.19 -22.03 -36.79
C ASP A 707 -15.17 -21.04 -36.13
N VAL A 708 -14.88 -20.57 -34.92
CA VAL A 708 -15.67 -19.53 -34.25
C VAL A 708 -15.61 -18.19 -35.00
N LEU A 709 -14.43 -17.79 -35.50
CA LEU A 709 -14.30 -16.55 -36.27
C LEU A 709 -15.16 -16.59 -37.55
N ASP A 710 -15.27 -17.73 -38.20
CA ASP A 710 -16.07 -17.92 -39.40
C ASP A 710 -17.58 -17.82 -39.08
N VAL A 711 -18.02 -18.40 -37.96
CA VAL A 711 -19.40 -18.24 -37.47
C VAL A 711 -19.70 -16.78 -37.09
N LEU A 712 -18.79 -16.09 -36.41
CA LEU A 712 -18.95 -14.66 -36.09
C LEU A 712 -19.03 -13.79 -37.36
N GLN A 713 -18.25 -14.14 -38.40
CA GLN A 713 -18.34 -13.47 -39.70
C GLN A 713 -19.71 -13.67 -40.36
N LEU A 714 -20.27 -14.87 -40.31
CA LEU A 714 -21.63 -15.14 -40.78
C LEU A 714 -22.66 -14.34 -39.98
N GLN A 715 -22.54 -14.30 -38.66
CA GLN A 715 -23.43 -13.54 -37.80
C GLN A 715 -23.40 -12.05 -38.13
N VAL A 716 -22.22 -11.45 -38.34
CA VAL A 716 -22.08 -10.04 -38.76
C VAL A 716 -22.72 -9.80 -40.13
N ARG A 717 -22.63 -10.76 -41.06
CA ARG A 717 -23.30 -10.66 -42.37
C ARG A 717 -24.82 -10.68 -42.23
N VAL A 718 -25.37 -11.62 -41.47
CA VAL A 718 -26.81 -11.71 -41.19
C VAL A 718 -27.29 -10.45 -40.48
N LEU A 719 -26.57 -9.96 -39.47
CA LEU A 719 -26.89 -8.70 -38.78
C LEU A 719 -27.00 -7.52 -39.77
N LYS A 720 -25.96 -7.29 -40.58
CA LYS A 720 -25.95 -6.17 -41.56
C LYS A 720 -27.06 -6.29 -42.59
N ALA A 721 -27.35 -7.51 -43.04
CA ALA A 721 -28.41 -7.73 -44.02
C ALA A 721 -29.81 -7.56 -43.39
N LEU A 722 -30.01 -7.95 -42.12
CA LEU A 722 -31.24 -7.71 -41.37
C LEU A 722 -31.44 -6.22 -41.08
N GLU A 723 -30.40 -5.50 -40.67
CA GLU A 723 -30.41 -4.05 -40.50
C GLU A 723 -30.85 -3.35 -41.80
N GLN A 724 -30.23 -3.71 -42.92
CA GLN A 724 -30.59 -3.17 -44.22
C GLN A 724 -32.06 -3.47 -44.59
N SER A 725 -32.54 -4.71 -44.38
CA SER A 725 -33.93 -5.07 -44.65
C SER A 725 -34.94 -4.36 -43.73
N THR A 726 -34.52 -4.04 -42.50
CA THR A 726 -35.35 -3.34 -41.53
C THR A 726 -35.47 -1.87 -41.92
N ILE A 727 -34.39 -1.23 -42.36
CA ILE A 727 -34.42 0.13 -42.90
C ILE A 727 -35.34 0.23 -44.12
N GLU A 728 -35.29 -0.75 -45.03
CA GLU A 728 -36.16 -0.80 -46.20
C GLU A 728 -37.64 -1.02 -45.82
N PHE A 729 -37.90 -1.83 -44.79
CA PHE A 729 -39.25 -2.05 -44.25
C PHE A 729 -39.81 -0.80 -43.55
N GLU A 730 -39.01 -0.09 -42.75
CA GLU A 730 -39.37 1.19 -42.13
C GLU A 730 -39.73 2.28 -43.16
N ALA A 731 -39.03 2.29 -44.30
CA ALA A 731 -39.30 3.23 -45.37
C ALA A 731 -40.59 2.91 -46.16
N SER A 732 -41.16 1.72 -45.99
CA SER A 732 -42.38 1.30 -46.68
C SER A 732 -43.64 1.81 -45.96
N ALA A 733 -44.65 2.24 -46.72
CA ALA A 733 -45.84 2.89 -46.17
C ALA A 733 -46.83 1.95 -45.41
N ASN A 734 -46.53 0.64 -45.37
CA ASN A 734 -47.36 -0.41 -44.77
C ASN A 734 -46.61 -1.17 -43.66
N SER A 735 -45.77 -0.49 -42.88
CA SER A 735 -44.99 -1.15 -41.82
C SER A 735 -45.88 -1.53 -40.63
N ASP A 736 -45.92 -2.83 -40.31
CA ASP A 736 -46.51 -3.33 -39.08
C ASP A 736 -45.54 -3.04 -37.91
N GLU A 737 -45.97 -2.21 -36.96
CA GLU A 737 -45.17 -1.79 -35.80
C GLU A 737 -44.72 -2.97 -34.93
N ASP A 738 -45.55 -4.02 -34.82
CA ASP A 738 -45.21 -5.23 -34.05
C ASP A 738 -44.08 -6.03 -34.72
N GLU A 739 -44.13 -6.19 -36.06
CA GLU A 739 -43.06 -6.85 -36.83
C GLU A 739 -41.77 -6.03 -36.80
N LEU A 740 -41.89 -4.69 -36.84
CA LEU A 740 -40.75 -3.79 -36.72
C LEU A 740 -40.07 -3.91 -35.35
N ARG A 741 -40.86 -4.03 -34.29
CA ARG A 741 -40.35 -4.23 -32.93
C ARG A 741 -39.63 -5.57 -32.81
N GLU A 742 -40.21 -6.64 -33.35
CA GLU A 742 -39.59 -7.97 -33.36
C GLU A 742 -38.25 -7.95 -34.12
N ARG A 743 -38.17 -7.32 -35.29
CA ARG A 743 -36.91 -7.15 -36.04
C ARG A 743 -35.85 -6.39 -35.24
N LYS A 744 -36.24 -5.32 -34.53
CA LYS A 744 -35.33 -4.55 -33.68
C LYS A 744 -34.82 -5.35 -32.49
N ASP A 745 -35.65 -6.21 -31.91
CA ASP A 745 -35.26 -7.10 -30.82
C ASP A 745 -34.31 -8.20 -31.33
N ASP A 746 -34.56 -8.77 -32.51
CA ASP A 746 -33.67 -9.74 -33.16
C ASP A 746 -32.32 -9.11 -33.57
N ILE A 747 -32.29 -7.86 -34.02
CA ILE A 747 -31.04 -7.09 -34.27
C ILE A 747 -30.23 -6.94 -32.97
N LYS A 748 -30.89 -6.60 -31.85
CA LYS A 748 -30.21 -6.50 -30.55
C LYS A 748 -29.63 -7.84 -30.12
N MET A 749 -30.39 -8.92 -30.28
CA MET A 749 -29.91 -10.28 -30.00
C MET A 749 -28.66 -10.61 -30.83
N LEU A 750 -28.71 -10.40 -32.15
CA LEU A 750 -27.59 -10.64 -33.06
C LEU A 750 -26.38 -9.73 -32.80
N THR A 751 -26.56 -8.57 -32.19
CA THR A 751 -25.46 -7.63 -31.89
C THR A 751 -24.68 -8.05 -30.64
N PHE A 752 -25.34 -8.62 -29.64
CA PHE A 752 -24.76 -8.77 -28.30
C PHE A 752 -24.64 -10.21 -27.80
N LYS A 753 -25.19 -11.20 -28.52
CA LYS A 753 -25.13 -12.62 -28.17
C LYS A 753 -24.51 -13.44 -29.30
N ILE A 754 -23.62 -14.38 -29.00
CA ILE A 754 -23.05 -15.30 -30.00
C ILE A 754 -24.04 -16.44 -30.27
N PHE A 755 -24.22 -16.77 -31.55
CA PHE A 755 -25.08 -17.86 -32.00
C PHE A 755 -24.30 -18.89 -32.82
N ASP A 756 -24.73 -20.15 -32.77
CA ASP A 756 -24.24 -21.21 -33.65
C ASP A 756 -24.83 -21.09 -35.06
N ALA A 757 -24.20 -21.73 -36.04
CA ALA A 757 -24.63 -21.64 -37.43
C ALA A 757 -26.07 -22.14 -37.66
N SER A 758 -26.53 -23.16 -36.92
CA SER A 758 -27.88 -23.69 -37.08
C SER A 758 -28.95 -22.76 -36.52
N THR A 759 -28.70 -22.09 -35.40
CA THR A 759 -29.63 -21.06 -34.89
C THR A 759 -29.63 -19.82 -35.78
N LEU A 760 -28.46 -19.37 -36.27
CA LEU A 760 -28.36 -18.29 -37.27
C LEU A 760 -29.20 -18.58 -38.52
N TYR A 761 -29.17 -19.81 -39.01
CA TYR A 761 -29.98 -20.23 -40.15
C TYR A 761 -31.48 -20.22 -39.83
N ASN A 762 -31.91 -20.93 -38.78
CA ASN A 762 -33.33 -21.19 -38.53
C ASN A 762 -34.07 -20.00 -37.91
N GLN A 763 -33.46 -19.31 -36.95
CA GLN A 763 -34.14 -18.25 -36.18
C GLN A 763 -34.07 -16.88 -36.86
N PHE A 764 -33.07 -16.65 -37.72
CA PHE A 764 -32.85 -15.33 -38.34
C PHE A 764 -32.90 -15.42 -39.87
N ALA A 765 -31.96 -16.10 -40.50
CA ALA A 765 -31.80 -16.05 -41.96
C ALA A 765 -33.02 -16.62 -42.71
N ALA A 766 -33.53 -17.79 -42.30
CA ALA A 766 -34.70 -18.41 -42.90
C ALA A 766 -36.01 -17.69 -42.53
N LYS A 767 -36.12 -17.19 -41.29
CA LYS A 767 -37.29 -16.44 -40.79
C LYS A 767 -37.56 -15.18 -41.62
N TYR A 768 -36.51 -14.45 -42.01
CA TYR A 768 -36.60 -13.19 -42.75
C TYR A 768 -36.31 -13.33 -44.26
N ASP A 769 -36.40 -14.54 -44.81
CA ASP A 769 -36.21 -14.81 -46.24
C ASP A 769 -34.86 -14.33 -46.81
N MET A 770 -33.80 -14.39 -45.99
CA MET A 770 -32.45 -13.94 -46.34
C MET A 770 -31.68 -15.03 -47.10
N TRP A 771 -32.21 -15.48 -48.25
CA TRP A 771 -31.73 -16.66 -48.97
C TRP A 771 -30.25 -16.59 -49.37
N SER A 772 -29.73 -15.39 -49.61
CA SER A 772 -28.30 -15.17 -49.87
C SER A 772 -27.42 -15.55 -48.68
N GLU A 773 -27.84 -15.17 -47.47
CA GLU A 773 -27.10 -15.48 -46.24
C GLU A 773 -27.29 -16.94 -45.85
N CYS A 774 -28.47 -17.54 -46.12
CA CYS A 774 -28.67 -18.99 -46.00
C CYS A 774 -27.64 -19.79 -46.81
N LEU A 775 -27.37 -19.40 -48.06
CA LEU A 775 -26.33 -20.04 -48.89
C LEU A 775 -24.92 -19.84 -48.32
N HIS A 776 -24.62 -18.67 -47.75
CA HIS A 776 -23.33 -18.44 -47.09
C HIS A 776 -23.15 -19.32 -45.84
N ILE A 777 -24.20 -19.48 -45.03
CA ILE A 777 -24.16 -20.35 -43.84
C ILE A 777 -23.94 -21.81 -44.27
N ILE A 778 -24.69 -22.30 -45.27
CA ILE A 778 -24.54 -23.66 -45.81
C ILE A 778 -23.12 -23.89 -46.35
N HIS A 779 -22.55 -22.90 -47.04
CA HIS A 779 -21.18 -22.96 -47.54
C HIS A 779 -20.13 -23.10 -46.44
N SER A 780 -20.20 -22.26 -45.39
CA SER A 780 -19.26 -22.34 -44.28
C SER A 780 -19.41 -23.63 -43.47
N CYS A 781 -20.61 -24.19 -43.38
CA CYS A 781 -20.86 -25.45 -42.67
C CYS A 781 -20.52 -26.70 -43.50
N ASN A 782 -20.19 -26.54 -44.78
CA ASN A 782 -19.98 -27.63 -45.74
C ASN A 782 -21.11 -28.69 -45.73
N SER A 783 -22.37 -28.23 -45.63
CA SER A 783 -23.54 -29.11 -45.58
C SER A 783 -23.93 -29.57 -46.98
N GLU A 784 -24.12 -30.88 -47.17
CA GLU A 784 -24.31 -31.53 -48.47
C GLU A 784 -25.79 -31.75 -48.85
N GLU A 785 -26.62 -30.70 -48.87
CA GLU A 785 -28.03 -30.78 -49.30
C GLU A 785 -28.28 -30.07 -50.64
N ALA A 786 -28.08 -30.80 -51.74
CA ALA A 786 -28.19 -30.27 -53.10
C ALA A 786 -29.59 -29.73 -53.42
N ASP A 787 -30.64 -30.38 -52.92
CA ASP A 787 -32.04 -29.98 -53.14
C ASP A 787 -32.38 -28.65 -52.45
N VAL A 788 -31.87 -28.44 -51.24
CA VAL A 788 -32.06 -27.19 -50.48
C VAL A 788 -31.31 -26.05 -51.15
N VAL A 789 -30.06 -26.29 -51.58
CA VAL A 789 -29.27 -25.32 -52.35
C VAL A 789 -30.00 -24.94 -53.65
N ALA A 790 -30.51 -25.92 -54.39
CA ALA A 790 -31.27 -25.69 -55.62
C ALA A 790 -32.54 -24.88 -55.37
N SER A 791 -33.29 -25.20 -54.32
CA SER A 791 -34.49 -24.45 -53.90
C SER A 791 -34.16 -23.00 -53.53
N LEU A 792 -33.09 -22.75 -52.75
CA LEU A 792 -32.65 -21.39 -52.39
C LEU A 792 -32.23 -20.58 -53.63
N TRP A 793 -31.51 -21.18 -54.57
CA TRP A 793 -31.16 -20.53 -55.83
C TRP A 793 -32.39 -20.23 -56.70
N GLN A 794 -33.36 -21.15 -56.75
CA GLN A 794 -34.66 -20.90 -57.37
C GLN A 794 -35.36 -19.69 -56.74
N LYS A 795 -35.39 -19.61 -55.41
CA LYS A 795 -35.96 -18.48 -54.69
C LYS A 795 -35.28 -17.15 -55.09
N ILE A 796 -33.95 -17.12 -55.11
CA ILE A 796 -33.16 -15.93 -55.49
C ILE A 796 -33.40 -15.51 -56.95
N ILE A 797 -33.51 -16.46 -57.88
CA ILE A 797 -33.72 -16.17 -59.30
C ILE A 797 -35.14 -15.62 -59.50
N PHE A 798 -36.16 -16.35 -59.04
CA PHE A 798 -37.56 -16.02 -59.32
C PHE A 798 -38.10 -14.86 -58.47
N SER A 799 -37.43 -14.48 -57.38
CA SER A 799 -37.70 -13.22 -56.67
C SER A 799 -37.30 -11.98 -57.48
N ILE A 800 -36.33 -12.10 -58.39
CA ILE A 800 -35.85 -11.00 -59.24
C ILE A 800 -36.58 -10.96 -60.57
N VAL A 801 -36.95 -12.13 -61.13
CA VAL A 801 -37.61 -12.24 -62.43
C VAL A 801 -39.08 -11.75 -62.36
N PRO A 802 -39.46 -10.67 -63.06
CA PRO A 802 -40.82 -10.14 -63.07
C PRO A 802 -41.78 -10.94 -63.99
N PRO A 803 -43.11 -10.78 -63.83
CA PRO A 803 -44.09 -11.33 -64.78
C PRO A 803 -44.04 -10.62 -66.14
N SER A 804 -44.46 -11.32 -67.19
CA SER A 804 -44.67 -10.75 -68.53
C SER A 804 -46.00 -9.99 -68.56
N SER A 805 -45.96 -8.84 -69.23
CA SER A 805 -47.16 -8.03 -69.50
C SER A 805 -47.99 -8.56 -70.67
N SER A 806 -47.39 -9.39 -71.53
CA SER A 806 -47.92 -9.77 -72.84
C SER A 806 -48.25 -11.26 -72.98
N ASN A 807 -47.58 -12.15 -72.23
CA ASN A 807 -47.71 -13.60 -72.41
C ASN A 807 -48.17 -14.34 -71.13
N PRO A 808 -49.39 -14.93 -71.12
CA PRO A 808 -49.88 -15.71 -69.99
C PRO A 808 -49.21 -17.07 -69.81
N GLU A 809 -48.68 -17.69 -70.87
CA GLU A 809 -47.99 -18.98 -70.79
C GLU A 809 -46.67 -18.85 -70.02
N PHE A 810 -45.94 -17.76 -70.22
CA PHE A 810 -44.76 -17.44 -69.44
C PHE A 810 -45.12 -17.21 -67.96
N ASN A 811 -46.21 -16.50 -67.69
CA ASN A 811 -46.66 -16.25 -66.32
C ASN A 811 -47.09 -17.54 -65.61
N ALA A 812 -47.71 -18.48 -66.33
CA ALA A 812 -48.05 -19.80 -65.81
C ALA A 812 -46.80 -20.64 -65.53
N TRP A 813 -45.83 -20.66 -66.45
CA TRP A 813 -44.55 -21.32 -66.23
C TRP A 813 -43.78 -20.71 -65.05
N ARG A 814 -43.71 -19.38 -64.96
CA ARG A 814 -43.09 -18.69 -63.83
C ARG A 814 -43.81 -19.01 -62.51
N ALA A 815 -45.14 -19.06 -62.51
CA ALA A 815 -45.91 -19.41 -61.32
C ALA A 815 -45.62 -20.85 -60.86
N ASP A 816 -45.51 -21.80 -61.78
CA ASP A 816 -45.09 -23.19 -61.49
C ASP A 816 -43.66 -23.26 -60.91
N GLN A 817 -42.72 -22.47 -61.45
CA GLN A 817 -41.36 -22.37 -60.90
C GLN A 817 -41.33 -21.70 -59.52
N CYS A 818 -42.17 -20.68 -59.28
CA CYS A 818 -42.35 -20.07 -57.96
C CYS A 818 -42.96 -21.06 -56.97
N GLU A 819 -43.98 -21.82 -57.36
CA GLU A 819 -44.65 -22.82 -56.52
C GLU A 819 -43.68 -23.96 -56.15
N THR A 820 -42.91 -24.45 -57.11
CA THR A 820 -41.85 -25.44 -56.89
C THR A 820 -40.80 -24.92 -55.90
N ALA A 821 -40.52 -23.60 -55.92
CA ALA A 821 -39.61 -22.95 -54.98
C ALA A 821 -40.27 -22.59 -53.63
N GLY A 822 -41.59 -22.73 -53.48
CA GLY A 822 -42.35 -22.29 -52.31
C GLY A 822 -42.48 -20.77 -52.17
N LEU A 823 -42.44 -20.03 -53.28
CA LEU A 823 -42.66 -18.58 -53.35
C LEU A 823 -44.09 -18.22 -53.77
N SER A 824 -44.56 -17.05 -53.34
CA SER A 824 -45.80 -16.47 -53.87
C SER A 824 -45.65 -16.07 -55.34
N ALA A 825 -46.69 -16.27 -56.14
CA ALA A 825 -46.74 -15.82 -57.53
C ALA A 825 -46.84 -14.29 -57.67
N GLN A 826 -47.17 -13.58 -56.58
CA GLN A 826 -47.26 -12.12 -56.55
C GLN A 826 -45.87 -11.48 -56.62
N PHE A 827 -45.70 -10.51 -57.51
CA PHE A 827 -44.44 -9.79 -57.69
C PHE A 827 -44.59 -8.34 -57.27
N SER A 828 -43.72 -7.88 -56.36
CA SER A 828 -43.79 -6.54 -55.76
C SER A 828 -43.04 -5.46 -56.55
N GLY A 829 -42.37 -5.81 -57.66
CA GLY A 829 -41.59 -4.85 -58.46
C GLY A 829 -42.38 -4.19 -59.59
N MET A 830 -42.04 -2.94 -59.92
CA MET A 830 -42.70 -2.13 -60.97
C MET A 830 -42.22 -2.43 -62.40
N THR A 831 -41.38 -3.45 -62.62
CA THR A 831 -40.77 -3.73 -63.93
C THR A 831 -41.45 -4.90 -64.62
N SER A 832 -41.59 -4.83 -65.95
CA SER A 832 -42.08 -5.96 -66.75
C SER A 832 -40.93 -6.84 -67.24
N PHE A 833 -41.20 -8.11 -67.52
CA PHE A 833 -40.21 -9.05 -68.05
C PHE A 833 -39.54 -8.57 -69.33
N GLU A 834 -40.29 -7.91 -70.21
CA GLU A 834 -39.80 -7.42 -71.50
C GLU A 834 -38.79 -6.26 -71.36
N SER A 835 -38.80 -5.54 -70.23
CA SER A 835 -37.92 -4.39 -69.98
C SER A 835 -36.42 -4.74 -69.93
N GLY A 836 -36.08 -5.99 -69.59
CA GLY A 836 -34.70 -6.47 -69.47
C GLY A 836 -33.88 -5.86 -68.31
N LEU A 837 -34.42 -4.91 -67.54
CA LEU A 837 -33.72 -4.25 -66.42
C LEU A 837 -33.36 -5.24 -65.29
N TRP A 838 -34.19 -6.27 -65.11
CA TRP A 838 -33.98 -7.34 -64.13
C TRP A 838 -32.72 -8.18 -64.44
N ILE A 839 -32.28 -8.26 -65.70
CA ILE A 839 -31.10 -9.05 -66.12
C ILE A 839 -29.84 -8.52 -65.44
N GLY A 840 -29.65 -7.18 -65.42
CA GLY A 840 -28.50 -6.57 -64.77
C GLY A 840 -28.49 -6.77 -63.25
N GLN A 841 -29.68 -6.74 -62.62
CA GLN A 841 -29.83 -7.01 -61.19
C GLN A 841 -29.52 -8.47 -60.84
N LEU A 842 -30.04 -9.41 -61.64
CA LEU A 842 -29.79 -10.84 -61.49
C LEU A 842 -28.30 -11.16 -61.69
N GLN A 843 -27.70 -10.66 -62.76
CA GLN A 843 -26.26 -10.81 -63.01
C GLN A 843 -25.43 -10.24 -61.85
N GLY A 844 -25.75 -9.04 -61.39
CA GLY A 844 -25.03 -8.41 -60.27
C GLY A 844 -25.17 -9.16 -58.95
N LYS A 845 -26.32 -9.82 -58.71
CA LYS A 845 -26.55 -10.64 -57.51
C LYS A 845 -25.83 -11.99 -57.61
N VAL A 846 -26.02 -12.72 -58.71
CA VAL A 846 -25.38 -14.02 -58.96
C VAL A 846 -23.86 -13.88 -59.05
N LEU A 847 -23.33 -12.78 -59.61
CA LEU A 847 -21.89 -12.53 -59.66
C LEU A 847 -21.28 -12.34 -58.26
N ARG A 848 -21.94 -11.58 -57.39
CA ARG A 848 -21.48 -11.38 -56.01
C ARG A 848 -21.48 -12.67 -55.19
N LEU A 849 -22.57 -13.44 -55.30
CA LEU A 849 -22.70 -14.75 -54.65
C LEU A 849 -21.75 -15.78 -55.26
N GLY A 850 -21.65 -15.82 -56.58
CA GLY A 850 -20.77 -16.74 -57.31
C GLY A 850 -19.30 -16.54 -56.94
N LYS A 851 -18.81 -15.30 -56.91
CA LYS A 851 -17.41 -15.04 -56.52
C LYS A 851 -17.06 -15.49 -55.10
N THR A 852 -18.04 -15.50 -54.19
CA THR A 852 -17.85 -15.86 -52.79
C THR A 852 -18.08 -17.36 -52.54
N LEU A 853 -18.99 -17.99 -53.28
CA LEU A 853 -19.36 -19.40 -53.10
C LEU A 853 -18.58 -20.36 -54.01
N TYR A 854 -18.19 -19.92 -55.21
CA TYR A 854 -17.48 -20.75 -56.21
C TYR A 854 -15.95 -20.71 -56.04
N TYR A 855 -15.41 -19.58 -55.59
CA TYR A 855 -13.97 -19.35 -55.44
C TYR A 855 -13.58 -19.34 -53.96
N SER A 856 -13.37 -20.52 -53.39
CA SER A 856 -12.74 -20.66 -52.06
C SER A 856 -11.37 -21.31 -52.25
N GLY A 857 -10.31 -20.50 -52.22
CA GLY A 857 -8.93 -20.99 -52.30
C GLY A 857 -7.96 -19.97 -52.88
N ASP A 858 -7.32 -19.20 -52.00
CA ASP A 858 -5.99 -18.65 -52.25
C ASP A 858 -5.01 -19.75 -51.89
N ASP A 859 -4.35 -20.33 -52.90
CA ASP A 859 -2.95 -20.75 -52.84
C ASP A 859 -2.53 -21.30 -54.20
N SER A 860 -1.65 -20.54 -54.85
CA SER A 860 -0.71 -21.02 -55.84
C SER A 860 -0.10 -22.37 -55.40
N HIS A 861 -0.26 -23.40 -56.24
CA HIS A 861 0.24 -24.78 -56.09
C HIS A 861 -0.76 -25.84 -55.59
N GLY A 862 -1.83 -26.07 -56.35
CA GLY A 862 -2.64 -27.29 -56.23
C GLY A 862 -3.14 -27.75 -57.60
N GLY A 863 -2.55 -28.82 -58.14
CA GLY A 863 -2.94 -29.36 -59.44
C GLY A 863 -4.38 -29.90 -59.45
N SER A 864 -5.13 -29.54 -60.50
CA SER A 864 -6.28 -30.22 -61.15
C SER A 864 -7.41 -30.88 -60.35
N THR A 865 -7.39 -31.01 -59.03
CA THR A 865 -8.44 -31.74 -58.26
C THR A 865 -9.17 -30.87 -57.23
N ALA A 866 -8.68 -29.67 -56.92
CA ALA A 866 -9.35 -28.74 -55.99
C ALA A 866 -10.61 -28.08 -56.58
N SER A 867 -10.79 -28.07 -57.90
CA SER A 867 -11.96 -27.48 -58.56
C SER A 867 -13.25 -28.30 -58.42
N ALA A 868 -13.19 -29.51 -57.84
CA ALA A 868 -14.34 -30.38 -57.70
C ALA A 868 -15.18 -30.11 -56.44
N LEU A 869 -14.61 -29.50 -55.40
CA LEU A 869 -15.28 -29.27 -54.10
C LEU A 869 -15.98 -27.90 -54.00
N GLY A 870 -15.49 -26.86 -54.69
CA GLY A 870 -16.11 -25.52 -54.68
C GLY A 870 -17.43 -25.41 -55.46
N GLY A 871 -17.81 -26.44 -56.23
CA GLY A 871 -19.00 -26.44 -57.09
C GLY A 871 -20.30 -26.84 -56.39
N PHE A 872 -20.28 -27.23 -55.11
CA PHE A 872 -21.45 -27.78 -54.44
C PHE A 872 -22.53 -26.71 -54.16
N VAL A 873 -22.16 -25.60 -53.51
CA VAL A 873 -23.11 -24.53 -53.14
C VAL A 873 -23.41 -23.59 -54.31
N PHE A 874 -22.56 -23.57 -55.34
CA PHE A 874 -22.80 -22.90 -56.61
C PHE A 874 -23.00 -23.93 -57.73
N PRO A 875 -24.20 -24.52 -57.86
CA PRO A 875 -24.46 -25.63 -58.77
C PRO A 875 -24.53 -25.14 -60.22
N VAL A 876 -23.38 -25.10 -60.90
CA VAL A 876 -23.22 -24.54 -62.25
C VAL A 876 -24.21 -25.15 -63.25
N GLY A 877 -24.38 -26.48 -63.26
CA GLY A 877 -25.29 -27.15 -64.19
C GLY A 877 -26.76 -26.77 -63.99
N PHE A 878 -27.23 -26.76 -62.74
CA PHE A 878 -28.59 -26.34 -62.40
C PHE A 878 -28.84 -24.86 -62.75
N LEU A 879 -27.93 -23.98 -62.34
CA LEU A 879 -28.03 -22.55 -62.62
C LEU A 879 -27.97 -22.27 -64.13
N ALA A 880 -27.12 -22.97 -64.88
CA ALA A 880 -27.04 -22.83 -66.33
C ALA A 880 -28.37 -23.21 -66.97
N LYS A 881 -28.94 -24.37 -66.62
CA LYS A 881 -30.24 -24.81 -67.14
C LYS A 881 -31.35 -23.79 -66.86
N GLN A 882 -31.48 -23.34 -65.60
CA GLN A 882 -32.52 -22.40 -65.17
C GLN A 882 -32.38 -21.03 -65.83
N LEU A 883 -31.18 -20.45 -65.84
CA LEU A 883 -30.95 -19.12 -66.42
C LEU A 883 -31.08 -19.14 -67.95
N GLU A 884 -30.69 -20.23 -68.61
CA GLU A 884 -30.89 -20.39 -70.04
C GLU A 884 -32.37 -20.53 -70.41
N GLN A 885 -33.17 -21.23 -69.59
CA GLN A 885 -34.62 -21.28 -69.77
C GLN A 885 -35.25 -19.89 -69.67
N VAL A 886 -34.85 -19.09 -68.67
CA VAL A 886 -35.29 -17.69 -68.55
C VAL A 886 -34.85 -16.87 -69.76
N SER A 887 -33.61 -17.06 -70.23
CA SER A 887 -33.08 -16.35 -71.41
C SER A 887 -33.83 -16.71 -72.70
N SER A 888 -34.18 -18.00 -72.88
CA SER A 888 -34.94 -18.49 -74.02
C SER A 888 -36.36 -17.89 -74.05
N TRP A 889 -37.00 -17.76 -72.89
CA TRP A 889 -38.27 -17.03 -72.78
C TRP A 889 -38.12 -15.55 -73.11
N TYR A 890 -37.07 -14.89 -72.62
CA TYR A 890 -36.81 -13.47 -72.89
C TYR A 890 -36.60 -13.19 -74.38
N LEU A 891 -35.81 -14.01 -75.07
CA LEU A 891 -35.57 -13.87 -76.50
C LEU A 891 -36.84 -14.10 -77.34
N ARG A 892 -37.66 -15.10 -76.98
CA ARG A 892 -38.94 -15.37 -77.64
C ARG A 892 -39.93 -14.20 -77.50
N LEU A 893 -40.05 -13.63 -76.31
CA LEU A 893 -41.03 -12.57 -76.02
C LEU A 893 -40.63 -11.21 -76.60
N THR A 894 -39.34 -10.92 -76.70
CA THR A 894 -38.86 -9.63 -77.23
C THR A 894 -38.79 -9.58 -78.76
N GLN A 895 -39.07 -10.71 -79.46
CA GLN A 895 -38.98 -10.86 -80.92
C GLN A 895 -37.70 -10.27 -81.53
N ARG A 896 -36.62 -10.19 -80.76
CA ARG A 896 -35.34 -9.72 -81.27
C ARG A 896 -34.81 -10.82 -82.19
N PRO A 897 -34.43 -10.50 -83.44
CA PRO A 897 -33.89 -11.52 -84.33
C PRO A 897 -32.67 -12.16 -83.66
N SER A 898 -32.60 -13.48 -83.72
CA SER A 898 -31.49 -14.32 -83.23
C SER A 898 -30.10 -13.94 -83.80
N TYR A 899 -30.02 -12.89 -84.64
CA TYR A 899 -28.84 -12.42 -85.35
C TYR A 899 -28.49 -10.97 -85.02
N ALA A 900 -27.31 -10.80 -84.43
CA ALA A 900 -26.43 -9.71 -84.81
C ALA A 900 -25.67 -10.14 -86.08
N ALA A 901 -26.21 -9.81 -87.26
CA ALA A 901 -25.42 -9.84 -88.48
C ALA A 901 -24.33 -8.75 -88.37
N GLY A 902 -23.09 -9.14 -88.06
CA GLY A 902 -21.92 -8.26 -88.19
C GLY A 902 -20.89 -8.33 -87.07
N ILE A 903 -20.13 -9.43 -86.96
CA ILE A 903 -18.82 -9.40 -86.27
C ILE A 903 -17.72 -8.82 -87.19
N THR A 904 -18.06 -8.36 -88.40
CA THR A 904 -17.14 -7.65 -89.31
C THR A 904 -17.47 -6.17 -89.54
N SER A 905 -18.42 -5.56 -88.83
CA SER A 905 -18.68 -4.12 -88.90
C SER A 905 -18.35 -3.43 -87.57
N SER A 906 -17.34 -2.57 -87.62
CA SER A 906 -16.71 -1.81 -86.53
C SER A 906 -17.58 -0.68 -85.93
N SER A 907 -18.90 -0.84 -85.86
CA SER A 907 -19.78 0.19 -85.30
C SER A 907 -21.17 -0.36 -84.94
N ALA A 908 -21.23 -1.33 -84.03
CA ALA A 908 -22.44 -1.65 -83.29
C ALA A 908 -22.14 -1.44 -81.79
N SER A 909 -23.01 -0.71 -81.09
CA SER A 909 -22.85 -0.37 -79.68
C SER A 909 -22.60 -1.62 -78.84
N SER A 910 -21.74 -1.52 -77.84
CA SER A 910 -21.35 -2.61 -76.92
C SER A 910 -22.51 -3.21 -76.10
N ILE A 911 -23.74 -2.76 -76.32
CA ILE A 911 -24.96 -3.09 -75.58
C ILE A 911 -25.72 -4.27 -76.23
N ASP A 912 -25.60 -4.48 -77.54
CA ASP A 912 -26.37 -5.51 -78.24
C ASP A 912 -25.76 -6.92 -78.13
N ALA A 913 -24.43 -7.04 -78.05
CA ALA A 913 -23.75 -8.32 -77.86
C ALA A 913 -23.89 -8.89 -76.43
N THR A 914 -24.08 -8.01 -75.43
CA THR A 914 -24.27 -8.41 -74.03
C THR A 914 -25.65 -8.96 -73.73
N THR A 915 -26.65 -8.67 -74.56
CA THR A 915 -28.05 -9.05 -74.28
C THR A 915 -28.36 -10.49 -74.68
N PHE A 916 -27.66 -11.04 -75.68
CA PHE A 916 -27.89 -12.41 -76.16
C PHE A 916 -27.12 -13.49 -75.38
N ASN A 917 -25.95 -13.16 -74.81
CA ASN A 917 -25.06 -14.12 -74.13
C ASN A 917 -24.78 -13.72 -72.68
N TRP A 918 -25.77 -13.12 -72.02
CA TRP A 918 -25.62 -12.59 -70.67
C TRP A 918 -25.38 -13.69 -69.63
N VAL A 919 -25.96 -14.89 -69.84
CA VAL A 919 -25.77 -16.08 -68.98
C VAL A 919 -24.33 -16.58 -69.05
N LEU A 920 -23.82 -16.80 -70.26
CA LEU A 920 -22.44 -17.17 -70.52
C LEU A 920 -21.45 -16.17 -69.89
N LYS A 921 -21.65 -14.87 -70.16
CA LYS A 921 -20.79 -13.81 -69.61
C LYS A 921 -20.79 -13.83 -68.07
N MET A 922 -21.95 -14.01 -67.46
CA MET A 922 -22.08 -14.06 -66.00
C MET A 922 -21.27 -15.21 -65.38
N PHE A 923 -21.35 -16.43 -65.92
CA PHE A 923 -20.57 -17.57 -65.41
C PHE A 923 -19.05 -17.37 -65.59
N LEU A 924 -18.64 -16.78 -66.70
CA LEU A 924 -17.23 -16.46 -66.93
C LEU A 924 -16.74 -15.35 -65.99
N ASP A 925 -17.56 -14.34 -65.71
CA ASP A 925 -17.24 -13.27 -64.75
C ASP A 925 -17.17 -13.79 -63.30
N VAL A 926 -17.91 -14.86 -62.97
CA VAL A 926 -17.79 -15.61 -61.71
C VAL A 926 -16.46 -16.39 -61.62
N GLY A 927 -15.87 -16.75 -62.76
CA GLY A 927 -14.61 -17.51 -62.83
C GLY A 927 -14.79 -18.98 -63.23
N VAL A 928 -15.98 -19.39 -63.70
CA VAL A 928 -16.22 -20.76 -64.18
C VAL A 928 -15.40 -21.01 -65.46
N PRO A 929 -14.58 -22.08 -65.54
CA PRO A 929 -13.83 -22.38 -66.75
C PRO A 929 -14.75 -22.72 -67.93
N HIS A 930 -14.39 -22.24 -69.14
CA HIS A 930 -15.15 -22.51 -70.38
C HIS A 930 -15.39 -24.01 -70.63
N ARG A 931 -14.40 -24.86 -70.29
CA ARG A 931 -14.51 -26.32 -70.41
C ARG A 931 -15.60 -26.91 -69.50
N VAL A 932 -15.64 -26.50 -68.23
CA VAL A 932 -16.61 -26.98 -67.25
C VAL A 932 -18.01 -26.57 -67.67
N LEU A 933 -18.16 -25.30 -68.05
CA LEU A 933 -19.44 -24.78 -68.53
C LEU A 933 -19.93 -25.53 -69.79
N LEU A 934 -19.04 -25.78 -70.75
CA LEU A 934 -19.39 -26.54 -71.96
C LEU A 934 -19.84 -27.97 -71.65
N SER A 935 -19.21 -28.64 -70.69
CA SER A 935 -19.61 -30.00 -70.30
C SER A 935 -21.02 -30.07 -69.71
N TYR A 936 -21.43 -29.04 -68.95
CA TYR A 936 -22.81 -28.95 -68.47
C TYR A 936 -23.79 -28.63 -69.59
N TYR A 937 -23.43 -27.75 -70.53
CA TYR A 937 -24.26 -27.51 -71.71
C TYR A 937 -24.44 -28.77 -72.57
N GLU A 938 -23.40 -29.59 -72.72
CA GLU A 938 -23.46 -30.90 -73.40
C GLU A 938 -24.43 -31.86 -72.68
N GLN A 939 -24.36 -31.95 -71.34
CA GLN A 939 -25.30 -32.74 -70.55
C GLN A 939 -26.75 -32.26 -70.75
N ILE A 940 -26.99 -30.95 -70.65
CA ILE A 940 -28.33 -30.35 -70.85
C ILE A 940 -28.84 -30.57 -72.28
N TYR A 941 -27.95 -30.61 -73.28
CA TYR A 941 -28.30 -30.87 -74.67
C TYR A 941 -28.82 -32.29 -74.89
N HIS A 942 -28.17 -33.27 -74.25
CA HIS A 942 -28.57 -34.67 -74.35
C HIS A 942 -29.88 -35.01 -73.62
N GLU A 943 -30.38 -34.13 -72.74
CA GLU A 943 -31.67 -34.35 -72.03
C GLU A 943 -32.92 -34.28 -72.94
N GLN A 944 -32.78 -33.91 -74.23
CA GLN A 944 -33.84 -33.80 -75.25
C GLN A 944 -35.01 -32.87 -74.86
N GLY A 945 -35.16 -31.74 -75.56
CA GLY A 945 -36.23 -30.77 -75.30
C GLY A 945 -37.00 -30.36 -76.56
N SER A 946 -37.78 -29.28 -76.45
CA SER A 946 -38.46 -28.71 -77.61
C SER A 946 -37.44 -28.29 -78.69
N LEU A 947 -37.87 -28.24 -79.95
CA LEU A 947 -37.02 -27.77 -81.05
C LEU A 947 -36.44 -26.37 -80.78
N THR A 948 -37.26 -25.48 -80.22
CA THR A 948 -36.86 -24.12 -79.85
C THR A 948 -35.83 -24.07 -78.72
N TRP A 949 -35.94 -24.98 -77.73
CA TRP A 949 -34.94 -25.14 -76.67
C TRP A 949 -33.62 -25.64 -77.22
N THR A 950 -33.68 -26.63 -78.11
CA THR A 950 -32.49 -27.24 -78.73
C THR A 950 -31.72 -26.22 -79.58
N LEU A 951 -32.43 -25.40 -80.38
CA LEU A 951 -31.81 -24.34 -81.18
C LEU A 951 -31.17 -23.25 -80.31
N HIS A 952 -31.85 -22.83 -79.22
CA HIS A 952 -31.31 -21.87 -78.25
C HIS A 952 -30.03 -22.38 -77.59
N LEU A 953 -30.04 -23.63 -77.15
CA LEU A 953 -28.89 -24.24 -76.48
C LEU A 953 -27.68 -24.39 -77.42
N LEU A 954 -27.92 -24.82 -78.66
CA LEU A 954 -26.88 -24.84 -79.70
C LEU A 954 -26.30 -23.44 -79.93
N GLN A 955 -27.13 -22.41 -79.96
CA GLN A 955 -26.65 -21.03 -80.08
C GLN A 955 -25.76 -20.61 -78.87
N SER A 956 -26.14 -20.93 -77.64
CA SER A 956 -25.35 -20.67 -76.44
C SER A 956 -24.02 -21.45 -76.43
N MET A 957 -24.03 -22.72 -76.88
CA MET A 957 -22.82 -23.53 -77.03
C MET A 957 -21.87 -22.98 -78.11
N PHE A 958 -22.42 -22.57 -79.26
CA PHE A 958 -21.66 -21.92 -80.33
C PHE A 958 -20.97 -20.65 -79.83
N ALA A 959 -21.69 -19.79 -79.09
CA ALA A 959 -21.13 -18.59 -78.49
C ALA A 959 -20.01 -18.92 -77.47
N THR A 960 -20.20 -19.97 -76.66
CA THR A 960 -19.21 -20.45 -75.69
C THR A 960 -17.90 -20.87 -76.37
N ILE A 961 -18.00 -21.66 -77.46
CA ILE A 961 -16.82 -22.14 -78.21
C ILE A 961 -16.08 -20.99 -78.89
N ILE A 962 -16.80 -20.05 -79.51
CA ILE A 962 -16.18 -18.87 -80.14
C ILE A 962 -15.48 -17.99 -79.11
N LEU A 963 -16.12 -17.75 -77.97
CA LEU A 963 -15.56 -16.92 -76.92
C LEU A 963 -14.34 -17.59 -76.28
N TRP A 964 -14.39 -18.92 -76.08
CA TRP A 964 -13.25 -19.70 -75.60
C TRP A 964 -12.07 -19.63 -76.58
N LYS A 965 -12.32 -19.80 -77.89
CA LYS A 965 -11.31 -19.62 -78.95
C LYS A 965 -10.69 -18.22 -78.90
N LYS A 966 -11.51 -17.17 -78.76
CA LYS A 966 -11.05 -15.77 -78.68
C LYS A 966 -10.21 -15.52 -77.42
N HIS A 967 -10.61 -16.07 -76.28
CA HIS A 967 -9.86 -15.96 -75.03
C HIS A 967 -8.53 -16.72 -75.10
N ALA A 968 -8.52 -17.95 -75.64
CA ALA A 968 -7.32 -18.75 -75.79
C ALA A 968 -6.27 -18.11 -76.74
N ILE A 969 -6.71 -17.46 -77.82
CA ILE A 969 -5.83 -16.82 -78.82
C ILE A 969 -5.40 -15.39 -78.40
N SER A 970 -6.01 -14.84 -77.35
CA SER A 970 -5.69 -13.49 -76.88
C SER A 970 -4.25 -13.39 -76.38
N PRO A 971 -3.49 -12.33 -76.73
CA PRO A 971 -2.11 -12.14 -76.26
C PRO A 971 -1.99 -11.93 -74.74
N ARG A 972 -3.12 -11.76 -74.04
CA ARG A 972 -3.20 -11.66 -72.57
C ARG A 972 -3.47 -12.99 -71.86
N ALA A 973 -3.74 -14.07 -72.60
CA ALA A 973 -4.00 -15.38 -72.01
C ALA A 973 -2.69 -16.08 -71.62
N GLY A 974 -2.68 -16.76 -70.48
CA GLY A 974 -1.55 -17.60 -70.05
C GLY A 974 -1.36 -18.80 -70.97
N LYS A 975 -0.13 -19.33 -71.05
CA LYS A 975 0.20 -20.50 -71.89
C LYS A 975 -0.69 -21.72 -71.61
N ASP A 976 -1.14 -21.86 -70.36
CA ASP A 976 -1.98 -22.98 -69.91
C ASP A 976 -3.40 -22.94 -70.53
N GLN A 977 -3.99 -21.75 -70.72
CA GLN A 977 -5.33 -21.62 -71.31
C GLN A 977 -5.36 -21.98 -72.80
N LEU A 978 -4.28 -21.68 -73.51
CA LEU A 978 -4.09 -22.07 -74.90
C LEU A 978 -3.90 -23.60 -75.02
N ALA A 979 -3.12 -24.19 -74.11
CA ALA A 979 -2.89 -25.63 -74.05
C ALA A 979 -4.19 -26.40 -73.74
N ASP A 980 -4.98 -25.93 -72.78
CA ASP A 980 -6.28 -26.52 -72.43
C ASP A 980 -7.27 -26.48 -73.60
N PHE A 981 -7.34 -25.35 -74.33
CA PHE A 981 -8.18 -25.24 -75.51
C PHE A 981 -7.71 -26.18 -76.63
N ALA A 982 -6.40 -26.24 -76.88
CA ALA A 982 -5.83 -27.14 -77.89
C ALA A 982 -6.09 -28.62 -77.56
N ALA A 983 -5.98 -29.01 -76.29
CA ALA A 983 -6.29 -30.36 -75.83
C ALA A 983 -7.78 -30.73 -76.03
N CYS A 984 -8.69 -29.77 -75.88
CA CYS A 984 -10.12 -29.97 -76.09
C CYS A 984 -10.58 -29.85 -77.56
N CYS A 985 -9.75 -29.29 -78.46
CA CYS A 985 -10.12 -29.10 -79.88
C CYS A 985 -10.66 -30.37 -80.59
N PRO A 986 -10.08 -31.59 -80.40
CA PRO A 986 -10.63 -32.80 -81.01
C PRO A 986 -12.06 -33.11 -80.57
N HIS A 987 -12.37 -32.93 -79.28
CA HIS A 987 -13.73 -33.11 -78.74
C HIS A 987 -14.70 -32.09 -79.35
N LEU A 988 -14.29 -30.83 -79.44
CA LEU A 988 -15.09 -29.76 -80.04
C LEU A 988 -15.42 -30.03 -81.51
N VAL A 989 -14.48 -30.60 -82.27
CA VAL A 989 -14.71 -30.97 -83.68
C VAL A 989 -15.75 -32.08 -83.80
N ASN A 990 -15.70 -33.09 -82.92
CA ASN A 990 -16.69 -34.17 -82.88
C ASN A 990 -18.08 -33.63 -82.52
N LEU A 991 -18.19 -32.79 -81.48
CA LEU A 991 -19.44 -32.14 -81.13
C LEU A 991 -20.02 -31.30 -82.28
N CYS A 992 -19.17 -30.56 -83.01
CA CYS A 992 -19.62 -29.81 -84.19
C CYS A 992 -20.15 -30.74 -85.30
N ASP A 993 -19.63 -31.96 -85.42
CA ASP A 993 -20.15 -32.97 -86.35
C ASP A 993 -21.52 -33.48 -85.92
N ASP A 994 -21.68 -33.83 -84.64
CA ASP A 994 -22.94 -34.30 -84.07
C ASP A 994 -24.03 -33.22 -84.19
N PHE A 995 -23.72 -31.96 -83.84
CA PHE A 995 -24.65 -30.84 -84.01
C PHE A 995 -25.00 -30.57 -85.48
N THR A 996 -24.04 -30.76 -86.39
CA THR A 996 -24.30 -30.59 -87.83
C THR A 996 -25.18 -31.72 -88.38
N THR A 997 -25.09 -32.94 -87.85
CA THR A 997 -25.99 -34.04 -88.20
C THR A 997 -27.39 -33.80 -87.67
N ASP A 998 -27.52 -33.34 -86.44
CA ASP A 998 -28.81 -33.09 -85.80
C ASP A 998 -29.54 -31.91 -86.46
N LEU A 999 -28.82 -30.83 -86.79
CA LEU A 999 -29.40 -29.69 -87.51
C LEU A 999 -29.85 -30.02 -88.95
N LYS A 1000 -29.24 -31.03 -89.60
CA LYS A 1000 -29.67 -31.51 -90.93
C LYS A 1000 -30.95 -32.35 -90.87
N ALA A 1001 -31.23 -32.96 -89.72
CA ALA A 1001 -32.43 -33.77 -89.53
C ALA A 1001 -33.70 -32.91 -89.35
N ILE A 1002 -33.56 -31.61 -89.08
CA ILE A 1002 -34.66 -30.64 -88.94
C ILE A 1002 -35.12 -30.17 -90.33
N PRO A 1003 -36.43 -30.09 -90.62
CA PRO A 1003 -36.94 -29.51 -91.86
C PRO A 1003 -36.52 -28.04 -92.02
N LEU A 1004 -35.56 -27.78 -92.91
CA LEU A 1004 -34.90 -26.47 -93.05
C LEU A 1004 -35.80 -25.39 -93.68
N ASP A 1005 -36.89 -25.77 -94.35
CA ASP A 1005 -37.78 -24.85 -95.08
C ASP A 1005 -38.71 -24.04 -94.17
N GLU A 1006 -38.89 -24.45 -92.91
CA GLU A 1006 -39.79 -23.77 -91.94
C GLU A 1006 -39.03 -22.93 -90.89
N HIS A 1007 -37.70 -23.14 -90.74
CA HIS A 1007 -36.92 -22.54 -89.67
C HIS A 1007 -35.60 -21.92 -90.18
N ILE A 1008 -35.65 -20.62 -90.49
CA ILE A 1008 -34.48 -19.82 -90.91
C ILE A 1008 -33.32 -19.95 -89.91
N ASP A 1009 -33.62 -20.05 -88.60
CA ASP A 1009 -32.63 -20.16 -87.52
C ASP A 1009 -31.83 -21.47 -87.51
N ALA A 1010 -32.43 -22.59 -87.90
CA ALA A 1010 -31.72 -23.85 -88.01
C ALA A 1010 -30.73 -23.82 -89.21
N SER A 1011 -31.13 -23.19 -90.31
CA SER A 1011 -30.33 -23.13 -91.54
C SER A 1011 -29.04 -22.32 -91.38
N THR A 1012 -29.07 -21.24 -90.61
CA THR A 1012 -27.90 -20.40 -90.36
C THR A 1012 -26.97 -21.00 -89.31
N LEU A 1013 -27.50 -21.61 -88.24
CA LEU A 1013 -26.69 -22.30 -87.23
C LEU A 1013 -25.92 -23.44 -87.88
N LEU A 1014 -26.56 -24.17 -88.80
CA LEU A 1014 -25.91 -25.24 -89.56
C LEU A 1014 -24.74 -24.71 -90.42
N GLU A 1015 -24.88 -23.53 -91.05
CA GLU A 1015 -23.79 -22.91 -91.80
C GLU A 1015 -22.68 -22.39 -90.86
N GLN A 1016 -23.05 -21.87 -89.69
CA GLN A 1016 -22.12 -21.41 -88.65
C GLN A 1016 -21.29 -22.54 -88.06
N TYR A 1017 -21.89 -23.68 -87.73
CA TYR A 1017 -21.17 -24.85 -87.22
C TYR A 1017 -20.24 -25.47 -88.26
N ARG A 1018 -20.61 -25.45 -89.55
CA ARG A 1018 -19.69 -25.85 -90.65
C ARG A 1018 -18.46 -24.96 -90.71
N ARG A 1019 -18.66 -23.64 -90.61
CA ARG A 1019 -17.55 -22.67 -90.58
C ARG A 1019 -16.70 -22.86 -89.34
N LEU A 1020 -17.31 -23.00 -88.16
CA LEU A 1020 -16.61 -23.24 -86.90
C LEU A 1020 -15.80 -24.54 -86.94
N LYS A 1021 -16.35 -25.62 -87.50
CA LYS A 1021 -15.63 -26.88 -87.71
C LYS A 1021 -14.40 -26.68 -88.58
N SER A 1022 -14.53 -26.01 -89.73
CA SER A 1022 -13.41 -25.68 -90.62
C SER A 1022 -12.35 -24.86 -89.89
N ASP A 1023 -12.78 -23.89 -89.09
CA ASP A 1023 -11.93 -23.02 -88.29
C ASP A 1023 -11.16 -23.76 -87.19
N LEU A 1024 -11.80 -24.72 -86.50
CA LEU A 1024 -11.17 -25.56 -85.47
C LEU A 1024 -10.19 -26.55 -86.08
N LEU A 1025 -10.50 -27.11 -87.25
CA LEU A 1025 -9.57 -27.97 -88.01
C LEU A 1025 -8.35 -27.19 -88.49
N ASN A 1026 -8.54 -25.96 -88.99
CA ASN A 1026 -7.44 -25.08 -89.38
C ASN A 1026 -6.59 -24.67 -88.19
N PHE A 1027 -7.19 -24.38 -87.04
CA PHE A 1027 -6.48 -24.06 -85.80
C PHE A 1027 -5.64 -25.25 -85.30
N ARG A 1028 -6.19 -26.47 -85.37
CA ARG A 1028 -5.46 -27.72 -85.07
C ARG A 1028 -4.24 -27.93 -85.98
N ASN A 1029 -4.30 -27.50 -87.24
CA ASN A 1029 -3.19 -27.63 -88.18
C ASN A 1029 -2.12 -26.53 -88.02
N LEU A 1030 -2.43 -25.45 -87.29
CA LEU A 1030 -1.58 -24.27 -87.08
C LEU A 1030 -0.76 -24.35 -85.77
N MET A 1031 -1.22 -25.16 -84.82
CA MET A 1031 -0.53 -25.55 -83.57
C MET A 1031 0.25 -26.84 -83.78
#